data_AF-A0A8T6FEM2-F1
#
_entry.id   AF-A0A8T6FEM2-F1
#
_cell.length_a   1.000
_cell.length_b   1.000
_cell.length_c   1.000
_cell.angle_alpha   90.00
_cell.angle_beta   90.00
_cell.angle_gamma   90.00
#
_symmetry.space_group_name_H-M   'P 1'
#
loop_
_entity.id
_entity.type
_entity.pdbx_description
1 polymer ?
#
loop_
_entity_poly.entity_id
_entity_poly.type
_entity_poly.pdbx_seq_one_letter_code
_entity_poly.pdbx_strand_id
1 'polypeptide(L)'
;MAATTFTIFSDEVIPGWAEGFARLLSEGSQATVGVASSLEDALDSRTDVLVLALGRRFDARPSDHQIARLGNRRIIAMSTAADWLRRQVGALETRTGMSSGRDHPMISTNSELLGNQASNLPFHAFKKRYETPLAEFNDLTPMLHFGPTRLTEFRPDIDYIVTLAEPEECAVVMRQASVVYAGVHAHPDEFSAEYRQLIRRVALALATRPVEPLAPIVVNRQMHPPGTVRFELSRWEGSNDDNMRTFHFRFEQPTVLTATLEHTDSDAMMLLFSGDGGTGRLHWTRVDSEAGETLTIAANINQQAIESLGHRYWELQVVNFDRDKGGTAKLTVRYDTPGSDTRLAPLAGDDGLETLNWRAHALLLAARDGDEDALARIRRHAPAARIGQAPMRHVVAREHGFGDWPALSAHVAWELPNTLPSALAFGTRLTFERGLARYPDSFSAAQLGELFDGFPEPVASMLDAAFTQAKERGHQHFTTEHLLEALIDNPISNHVLRSVGCDIDALRPELGALLDILPTTTFDGDTQVSEPFCNATYRADFIPALGREDMNPGSLLAGLMGEDCAAQKLLAKQGIRQQDFVNYVSHGIATSLAGPAAPGASVLDPQLEAVVQRAFASAKASHHEFLTTEHLTAALLSESDVADAVRSMGADVDDFARDVADHVDTTPRSDEPGDTQPTRAFNEIMQVALALAKREGRDQASPRDAFDAILREPDLPTCHLLAGAMEGPTPSRPKGRL
;
A
#
# COMPACT_ATOMS: atom_id res chain seq x y z
N MET A 1 -41.46 -2.65 12.49
CA MET A 1 -40.38 -2.92 11.52
C MET A 1 -40.97 -3.81 10.45
N ALA A 2 -40.69 -3.54 9.17
CA ALA A 2 -41.13 -4.43 8.09
C ALA A 2 -40.47 -5.81 8.29
N ALA A 3 -41.22 -6.88 8.06
CA ALA A 3 -40.68 -8.24 8.09
C ALA A 3 -39.60 -8.37 7.02
N THR A 4 -38.40 -8.82 7.40
CA THR A 4 -37.32 -9.11 6.44
C THR A 4 -37.76 -10.20 5.48
N THR A 5 -37.52 -10.02 4.20
CA THR A 5 -37.90 -10.95 3.15
C THR A 5 -36.71 -11.69 2.57
N PHE A 6 -36.81 -13.01 2.45
CA PHE A 6 -35.79 -13.87 1.87
C PHE A 6 -36.36 -14.65 0.68
N THR A 7 -35.55 -14.82 -0.37
CA THR A 7 -35.81 -15.82 -1.41
C THR A 7 -34.70 -16.83 -1.43
N ILE A 8 -35.04 -18.12 -1.34
CA ILE A 8 -34.10 -19.22 -1.39
C ILE A 8 -34.28 -19.96 -2.71
N PHE A 9 -33.17 -20.24 -3.39
CA PHE A 9 -33.13 -21.17 -4.51
C PHE A 9 -32.08 -22.24 -4.26
N SER A 10 -32.46 -23.48 -4.55
CA SER A 10 -31.56 -24.62 -4.59
C SER A 10 -31.89 -25.49 -5.79
N ASP A 11 -30.87 -26.05 -6.44
CA ASP A 11 -30.98 -26.91 -7.62
C ASP A 11 -31.23 -28.39 -7.25
N GLU A 12 -31.78 -28.64 -6.06
CA GLU A 12 -32.19 -29.94 -5.53
C GLU A 12 -31.07 -30.97 -5.29
N VAL A 13 -29.80 -30.57 -5.34
CA VAL A 13 -28.67 -31.50 -5.10
C VAL A 13 -28.74 -32.17 -3.73
N ILE A 14 -29.25 -31.45 -2.72
CA ILE A 14 -29.61 -32.01 -1.43
C ILE A 14 -31.14 -31.87 -1.27
N PRO A 15 -31.92 -32.98 -1.34
CA PRO A 15 -33.37 -32.92 -1.22
C PRO A 15 -33.84 -32.23 0.07
N GLY A 16 -34.82 -31.34 -0.06
CA GLY A 16 -35.38 -30.61 1.09
C GLY A 16 -34.50 -29.50 1.67
N TRP A 17 -33.36 -29.19 1.03
CA TRP A 17 -32.41 -28.21 1.55
C TRP A 17 -33.03 -26.82 1.68
N ALA A 18 -33.77 -26.36 0.67
CA ALA A 18 -34.39 -25.03 0.66
C ALA A 18 -35.44 -24.90 1.77
N GLU A 19 -36.27 -25.92 1.97
CA GLU A 19 -37.25 -25.97 3.06
C GLU A 19 -36.58 -26.04 4.43
N GLY A 20 -35.51 -26.82 4.55
CA GLY A 20 -34.69 -26.91 5.77
C GLY A 20 -34.10 -25.56 6.16
N PHE A 21 -33.55 -24.83 5.18
CA PHE A 21 -32.96 -23.51 5.41
C PHE A 21 -34.04 -22.45 5.65
N ALA A 22 -35.20 -22.55 5.00
CA ALA A 22 -36.34 -21.68 5.27
C ALA A 22 -36.86 -21.82 6.71
N ARG A 23 -36.93 -23.05 7.24
CA ARG A 23 -37.24 -23.30 8.65
C ARG A 23 -36.20 -22.64 9.56
N LEU A 24 -34.91 -22.83 9.27
CA LEU A 24 -33.81 -22.23 10.03
C LEU A 24 -33.91 -20.70 10.14
N LEU A 25 -34.23 -20.01 9.04
CA LEU A 25 -34.37 -18.54 9.05
C LEU A 25 -35.64 -18.07 9.80
N SER A 26 -36.72 -18.86 9.71
CA SER A 26 -38.02 -18.56 10.32
C SER A 26 -38.09 -18.87 11.82
N GLU A 27 -37.21 -19.74 12.33
CA GLU A 27 -37.13 -20.09 13.75
C GLU A 27 -36.94 -18.84 14.60
N GLY A 28 -37.95 -18.39 15.36
CA GLY A 28 -37.82 -17.29 16.31
C GLY A 28 -37.49 -15.91 15.71
N SER A 29 -37.87 -15.65 14.45
CA SER A 29 -37.76 -14.34 13.79
C SER A 29 -39.09 -13.95 13.11
N GLN A 30 -39.28 -12.66 12.78
CA GLN A 30 -40.37 -12.20 11.90
C GLN A 30 -39.92 -12.17 10.43
N ALA A 31 -39.13 -13.15 9.97
CA ALA A 31 -38.73 -13.25 8.58
C ALA A 31 -39.83 -13.88 7.71
N THR A 32 -40.04 -13.35 6.51
CA THR A 32 -40.86 -13.97 5.47
C THR A 32 -39.93 -14.64 4.47
N VAL A 33 -40.02 -15.96 4.34
CA VAL A 33 -39.11 -16.74 3.50
C VAL A 33 -39.88 -17.43 2.38
N GLY A 34 -39.52 -17.12 1.13
CA GLY A 34 -40.02 -17.81 -0.06
C GLY A 34 -38.99 -18.77 -0.63
N VAL A 35 -39.44 -19.93 -1.11
CA VAL A 35 -38.64 -20.87 -1.89
C VAL A 35 -39.00 -20.70 -3.36
N ALA A 36 -38.03 -20.38 -4.20
CA ALA A 36 -38.22 -20.22 -5.63
C ALA A 36 -38.15 -21.59 -6.34
N SER A 37 -39.08 -21.82 -7.26
CA SER A 37 -39.14 -23.05 -8.09
C SER A 37 -38.09 -23.09 -9.20
N SER A 38 -37.53 -21.95 -9.57
CA SER A 38 -36.52 -21.83 -10.61
C SER A 38 -35.50 -20.75 -10.28
N LEU A 39 -34.31 -20.83 -10.90
CA LEU A 39 -33.29 -19.79 -10.77
C LEU A 39 -33.81 -18.45 -11.28
N GLU A 40 -34.59 -18.44 -12.37
CA GLU A 40 -35.18 -17.23 -12.96
C GLU A 40 -36.09 -16.51 -11.96
N ASP A 41 -37.03 -17.24 -11.35
CA ASP A 41 -37.91 -16.71 -10.30
C ASP A 41 -37.11 -16.13 -9.11
N ALA A 42 -36.02 -16.81 -8.74
CA ALA A 42 -35.17 -16.40 -7.65
C ALA A 42 -34.44 -15.09 -7.95
N LEU A 43 -33.88 -14.96 -9.16
CA LEU A 43 -33.17 -13.77 -9.61
C LEU A 43 -34.10 -12.56 -9.81
N ASP A 44 -35.34 -12.81 -10.21
CA ASP A 44 -36.34 -11.75 -10.40
C ASP A 44 -37.05 -11.31 -9.13
N SER A 45 -37.01 -12.11 -8.08
CA SER A 45 -37.53 -11.76 -6.76
C SER A 45 -37.06 -10.38 -6.28
N ARG A 46 -37.89 -9.66 -5.53
CA ARG A 46 -37.57 -8.33 -4.95
C ARG A 46 -37.32 -8.39 -3.44
N THR A 47 -36.88 -9.54 -2.95
CA THR A 47 -36.62 -9.77 -1.52
C THR A 47 -35.36 -9.06 -1.05
N ASP A 48 -35.26 -8.88 0.27
CA ASP A 48 -34.13 -8.18 0.90
C ASP A 48 -32.82 -8.94 0.76
N VAL A 49 -32.89 -10.28 0.78
CA VAL A 49 -31.73 -11.19 0.66
C VAL A 49 -32.08 -12.39 -0.23
N LEU A 50 -31.19 -12.68 -1.19
CA LEU A 50 -31.23 -13.87 -2.03
C LEU A 50 -30.28 -14.93 -1.47
N VAL A 51 -30.75 -16.16 -1.29
CA VAL A 51 -29.94 -17.30 -0.84
C VAL A 51 -29.83 -18.30 -1.98
N LEU A 52 -28.61 -18.68 -2.34
CA LEU A 52 -28.33 -19.63 -3.40
C LEU A 52 -27.56 -20.83 -2.84
N ALA A 53 -28.07 -22.04 -3.09
CA ALA A 53 -27.39 -23.29 -2.78
C ALA A 53 -27.40 -24.20 -4.01
N LEU A 54 -26.26 -24.24 -4.70
CA LEU A 54 -26.10 -24.89 -6.00
C LEU A 54 -25.19 -26.11 -5.88
N GLY A 55 -25.38 -27.09 -6.77
CA GLY A 55 -24.51 -28.25 -6.91
C GLY A 55 -23.28 -28.00 -7.75
N ARG A 56 -22.29 -28.90 -7.62
CA ARG A 56 -20.99 -28.84 -8.33
C ARG A 56 -21.12 -28.76 -9.85
N ARG A 57 -22.20 -29.31 -10.41
CA ARG A 57 -22.44 -29.38 -11.86
C ARG A 57 -23.38 -28.28 -12.37
N PHE A 58 -23.79 -27.35 -11.52
CA PHE A 58 -24.68 -26.27 -11.92
C PHE A 58 -23.96 -25.25 -12.81
N ASP A 59 -24.50 -25.02 -14.01
CA ASP A 59 -23.86 -24.17 -15.04
C ASP A 59 -24.80 -23.18 -15.74
N ALA A 60 -26.05 -23.06 -15.27
CA ALA A 60 -27.03 -22.16 -15.89
C ALA A 60 -26.50 -20.71 -15.90
N ARG A 61 -26.56 -20.05 -17.05
CA ARG A 61 -26.13 -18.66 -17.23
C ARG A 61 -27.33 -17.71 -17.19
N PRO A 62 -27.37 -16.73 -16.27
CA PRO A 62 -28.41 -15.70 -16.26
C PRO A 62 -28.30 -14.75 -17.46
N SER A 63 -29.38 -14.00 -17.73
CA SER A 63 -29.34 -12.90 -18.69
C SER A 63 -28.43 -11.76 -18.23
N ASP A 64 -27.92 -10.93 -19.15
CA ASP A 64 -27.06 -9.80 -18.81
C ASP A 64 -27.73 -8.82 -17.83
N HIS A 65 -29.05 -8.65 -17.94
CA HIS A 65 -29.84 -7.85 -16.99
C HIS A 65 -29.83 -8.45 -15.58
N GLN A 66 -29.95 -9.77 -15.46
CA GLN A 66 -29.88 -10.47 -14.16
C GLN A 66 -28.45 -10.40 -13.58
N ILE A 67 -27.41 -10.55 -14.41
CA ILE A 67 -26.00 -10.40 -14.01
C ILE A 67 -25.76 -9.00 -13.44
N ALA A 68 -26.24 -7.95 -14.13
CA ALA A 68 -26.11 -6.57 -13.65
C ALA A 68 -26.85 -6.34 -12.31
N ARG A 69 -27.99 -7.01 -12.08
CA ARG A 69 -28.71 -6.95 -10.81
C ARG A 69 -27.98 -7.68 -9.69
N LEU A 70 -27.31 -8.80 -9.96
CA LEU A 70 -26.57 -9.57 -8.95
C LEU A 70 -25.50 -8.73 -8.24
N GLY A 71 -24.84 -7.80 -8.95
CA GLY A 71 -23.84 -6.91 -8.36
C GLY A 71 -24.38 -5.90 -7.34
N ASN A 72 -25.71 -5.70 -7.30
CA ASN A 72 -26.41 -4.77 -6.40
C ASN A 72 -27.44 -5.49 -5.52
N ARG A 73 -27.18 -6.76 -5.18
CA ARG A 73 -28.05 -7.59 -4.36
C ARG A 73 -27.34 -8.09 -3.13
N ARG A 74 -28.09 -8.25 -2.05
CA ARG A 74 -27.63 -8.97 -0.87
C ARG A 74 -27.77 -10.46 -1.14
N ILE A 75 -26.65 -11.18 -1.15
CA ILE A 75 -26.61 -12.58 -1.54
C ILE A 75 -25.93 -13.40 -0.46
N ILE A 76 -26.50 -14.56 -0.13
CA ILE A 76 -25.83 -15.61 0.62
C ILE A 76 -25.61 -16.77 -0.35
N ALA A 77 -24.36 -17.00 -0.72
CA ALA A 77 -23.95 -18.08 -1.60
C ALA A 77 -23.37 -19.24 -0.78
N MET A 78 -24.08 -20.36 -0.78
CA MET A 78 -23.71 -21.58 -0.07
C MET A 78 -22.84 -22.47 -0.96
N SER A 79 -21.73 -22.95 -0.42
CA SER A 79 -20.87 -23.96 -1.07
C SER A 79 -20.48 -23.54 -2.49
N THR A 80 -20.79 -24.36 -3.50
CA THR A 80 -20.43 -24.14 -4.91
C THR A 80 -21.18 -22.98 -5.56
N ALA A 81 -22.25 -22.46 -4.93
CA ALA A 81 -22.94 -21.27 -5.42
C ALA A 81 -22.02 -20.03 -5.44
N ALA A 82 -21.02 -19.98 -4.55
CA ALA A 82 -20.03 -18.91 -4.53
C ALA A 82 -19.22 -18.86 -5.83
N ASP A 83 -18.80 -20.03 -6.33
CA ASP A 83 -18.06 -20.15 -7.59
C ASP A 83 -18.90 -19.75 -8.79
N TRP A 84 -20.13 -20.27 -8.80
CA TRP A 84 -21.06 -19.99 -9.86
C TRP A 84 -21.30 -18.49 -9.94
N LEU A 85 -21.55 -17.83 -8.80
CA LEU A 85 -21.75 -16.40 -8.73
C LEU A 85 -20.53 -15.63 -9.24
N ARG A 86 -19.31 -16.02 -8.81
CA ARG A 86 -18.07 -15.42 -9.30
C ARG A 86 -17.96 -15.48 -10.82
N ARG A 87 -18.23 -16.65 -11.41
CA ARG A 87 -18.21 -16.84 -12.87
C ARG A 87 -19.22 -15.96 -13.61
N GLN A 88 -20.26 -15.47 -12.95
CA GLN A 88 -21.23 -14.55 -13.55
C GLN A 88 -20.80 -13.08 -13.44
N VAL A 89 -20.34 -12.63 -12.27
CA VAL A 89 -20.14 -11.18 -12.00
C VAL A 89 -18.67 -10.72 -12.10
N GLY A 90 -17.70 -11.64 -12.19
CA GLY A 90 -16.29 -11.34 -12.49
C GLY A 90 -15.48 -10.55 -11.45
N ALA A 91 -16.15 -9.82 -10.55
CA ALA A 91 -15.56 -8.97 -9.50
C ALA A 91 -15.39 -9.67 -8.14
N LEU A 92 -15.72 -10.96 -8.05
CA LEU A 92 -15.61 -11.74 -6.82
C LEU A 92 -14.27 -12.49 -6.76
N GLU A 93 -13.56 -12.38 -5.64
CA GLU A 93 -12.21 -12.93 -5.48
C GLU A 93 -12.17 -14.44 -5.18
N THR A 94 -13.31 -15.08 -4.85
CA THR A 94 -13.31 -16.45 -4.32
C THR A 94 -13.12 -17.53 -5.40
N ARG A 95 -11.90 -18.05 -5.54
CA ARG A 95 -11.65 -19.27 -6.35
C ARG A 95 -12.13 -20.48 -5.55
N THR A 96 -13.26 -21.08 -5.91
CA THR A 96 -13.61 -22.38 -5.32
C THR A 96 -12.84 -23.49 -6.03
N GLY A 97 -12.35 -24.44 -5.24
CA GLY A 97 -11.66 -25.64 -5.70
C GLY A 97 -11.03 -26.34 -4.50
N MET A 98 -11.30 -27.63 -4.31
CA MET A 98 -10.89 -28.43 -3.16
C MET A 98 -9.39 -28.33 -2.82
N SER A 99 -9.06 -27.95 -1.57
CA SER A 99 -8.36 -28.80 -0.58
C SER A 99 -7.63 -27.95 0.48
N SER A 100 -7.56 -28.49 1.70
CA SER A 100 -6.85 -27.98 2.87
C SER A 100 -5.33 -27.87 2.63
N GLY A 101 -4.80 -26.65 2.59
CA GLY A 101 -3.38 -26.39 2.87
C GLY A 101 -3.13 -26.40 4.38
N ARG A 102 -1.93 -26.80 4.82
CA ARG A 102 -1.60 -27.00 6.26
C ARG A 102 -1.28 -25.73 7.04
N ASP A 103 -1.21 -24.58 6.38
CA ASP A 103 -0.86 -23.30 7.00
C ASP A 103 -2.07 -22.37 6.93
N HIS A 104 -2.78 -22.25 8.05
CA HIS A 104 -3.95 -21.37 8.17
C HIS A 104 -3.61 -20.16 9.05
N PRO A 105 -3.81 -18.93 8.58
CA PRO A 105 -3.62 -17.74 9.40
C PRO A 105 -4.66 -17.65 10.52
N MET A 106 -4.24 -17.10 11.66
CA MET A 106 -5.06 -16.88 12.84
C MET A 106 -6.29 -15.99 12.60
N ILE A 107 -7.28 -16.28 13.42
CA ILE A 107 -8.61 -15.67 13.57
C ILE A 107 -8.59 -14.13 13.62
N SER A 108 -9.50 -13.50 12.87
CA SER A 108 -10.05 -12.19 13.23
C SER A 108 -11.55 -12.35 13.50
N THR A 109 -12.01 -11.94 14.67
CA THR A 109 -13.44 -11.89 15.04
C THR A 109 -14.05 -10.51 14.82
N ASN A 110 -13.30 -9.57 14.24
CA ASN A 110 -13.78 -8.22 13.95
C ASN A 110 -14.48 -8.20 12.59
N SER A 111 -15.74 -8.64 12.56
CA SER A 111 -16.60 -8.48 11.38
C SER A 111 -17.45 -7.22 11.53
N GLU A 112 -17.49 -6.35 10.51
CA GLU A 112 -18.46 -5.25 10.48
C GLU A 112 -19.92 -5.73 10.52
N LEU A 113 -20.17 -6.96 10.07
CA LEU A 113 -21.51 -7.56 10.01
C LEU A 113 -22.00 -8.00 11.40
N LEU A 114 -21.10 -8.51 12.25
CA LEU A 114 -21.44 -9.10 13.55
C LEU A 114 -20.88 -8.33 14.77
N GLY A 115 -20.04 -7.33 14.54
CA GLY A 115 -19.28 -6.61 15.57
C GLY A 115 -18.20 -7.48 16.22
N ASN A 116 -17.57 -6.96 17.27
CA ASN A 116 -16.59 -7.69 18.08
C ASN A 116 -17.28 -8.66 19.05
N GLN A 117 -17.97 -9.65 18.49
CA GLN A 117 -18.69 -10.68 19.22
C GLN A 117 -17.95 -11.98 19.02
N ALA A 118 -16.92 -12.21 19.83
CA ALA A 118 -16.27 -13.51 19.96
C ALA A 118 -17.26 -14.51 20.58
N SER A 119 -18.24 -14.98 19.81
CA SER A 119 -19.13 -16.05 20.24
C SER A 119 -18.36 -17.36 20.13
N ASN A 120 -17.71 -17.75 21.24
CA ASN A 120 -17.13 -19.06 21.55
C ASN A 120 -16.55 -19.82 20.32
N LEU A 121 -15.37 -19.37 19.87
CA LEU A 121 -14.54 -20.14 18.95
C LEU A 121 -13.49 -20.92 19.76
N PRO A 122 -13.13 -22.16 19.33
CA PRO A 122 -13.65 -22.86 18.15
C PRO A 122 -14.94 -23.69 18.38
N PHE A 123 -15.75 -23.87 17.33
CA PHE A 123 -16.90 -24.80 17.28
C PHE A 123 -16.96 -25.57 15.95
N HIS A 124 -17.57 -26.76 15.94
CA HIS A 124 -17.69 -27.58 14.72
C HIS A 124 -18.90 -27.18 13.86
N ALA A 125 -18.79 -27.21 12.53
CA ALA A 125 -19.89 -26.86 11.63
C ALA A 125 -21.03 -27.92 11.59
N PHE A 126 -20.70 -29.17 11.92
CA PHE A 126 -21.63 -30.31 11.82
C PHE A 126 -21.96 -30.90 13.19
N LYS A 127 -23.12 -31.55 13.32
CA LYS A 127 -23.55 -32.25 14.54
C LYS A 127 -22.68 -33.46 14.89
N LYS A 128 -22.03 -34.06 13.90
CA LYS A 128 -21.21 -35.27 14.02
C LYS A 128 -19.95 -35.12 13.19
N ARG A 129 -18.90 -35.86 13.57
CA ARG A 129 -17.68 -35.99 12.80
C ARG A 129 -17.92 -36.97 11.63
N TYR A 130 -17.50 -36.58 10.44
CA TYR A 130 -17.57 -37.42 9.25
C TYR A 130 -16.16 -37.90 8.90
N GLU A 131 -15.93 -39.20 9.00
CA GLU A 131 -14.71 -39.87 8.55
C GLU A 131 -15.02 -40.67 7.28
N THR A 132 -15.47 -39.98 6.22
CA THR A 132 -15.72 -40.63 4.94
C THR A 132 -14.39 -40.72 4.17
N PRO A 133 -13.91 -41.93 3.81
CA PRO A 133 -12.72 -42.07 2.99
C PRO A 133 -12.83 -41.28 1.68
N LEU A 134 -11.71 -40.77 1.18
CA LEU A 134 -11.68 -39.95 -0.03
C LEU A 134 -12.35 -40.60 -1.25
N ALA A 135 -12.28 -41.93 -1.34
CA ALA A 135 -12.88 -42.73 -2.42
C ALA A 135 -14.42 -42.83 -2.35
N GLU A 136 -15.04 -42.49 -1.22
CA GLU A 136 -16.48 -42.61 -0.98
C GLU A 136 -17.20 -41.24 -1.04
N PHE A 137 -16.48 -40.15 -1.30
CA PHE A 137 -17.07 -38.82 -1.49
C PHE A 137 -18.01 -38.79 -2.69
N ASN A 138 -19.22 -38.28 -2.47
CA ASN A 138 -20.20 -37.96 -3.50
C ASN A 138 -20.82 -36.58 -3.23
N ASP A 139 -21.74 -36.14 -4.09
CA ASP A 139 -22.37 -34.80 -3.99
C ASP A 139 -23.24 -34.60 -2.74
N LEU A 140 -23.58 -35.68 -2.02
CA LEU A 140 -24.33 -35.66 -0.76
C LEU A 140 -23.43 -35.73 0.48
N THR A 141 -22.13 -35.98 0.31
CA THR A 141 -21.21 -36.09 1.44
C THR A 141 -21.01 -34.73 2.10
N PRO A 142 -21.27 -34.59 3.42
CA PRO A 142 -21.02 -33.36 4.14
C PRO A 142 -19.57 -32.91 4.01
N MET A 143 -19.36 -31.67 3.56
CA MET A 143 -18.01 -31.17 3.30
C MET A 143 -17.88 -29.68 3.57
N LEU A 144 -16.69 -29.27 3.99
CA LEU A 144 -16.29 -27.87 4.03
C LEU A 144 -15.55 -27.50 2.74
N HIS A 145 -16.06 -26.49 2.04
CA HIS A 145 -15.40 -25.88 0.90
C HIS A 145 -14.66 -24.62 1.37
N PHE A 146 -13.33 -24.67 1.33
CA PHE A 146 -12.47 -23.49 1.41
C PHE A 146 -11.59 -23.39 0.16
N GLY A 147 -11.33 -22.17 -0.29
CA GLY A 147 -10.45 -21.92 -1.43
C GLY A 147 -8.98 -22.03 -1.03
N PRO A 148 -8.08 -22.52 -1.91
CA PRO A 148 -6.67 -22.73 -1.63
C PRO A 148 -5.84 -21.45 -1.72
N THR A 149 -6.46 -20.27 -1.69
CA THR A 149 -5.69 -19.07 -1.35
C THR A 149 -5.22 -19.28 0.08
N ARG A 150 -3.96 -19.73 0.22
CA ARG A 150 -3.13 -19.32 1.35
C ARG A 150 -3.51 -17.87 1.60
N LEU A 151 -4.25 -17.61 2.67
CA LEU A 151 -4.56 -16.25 3.11
C LEU A 151 -3.29 -15.68 3.77
N THR A 152 -2.15 -15.91 3.13
CA THR A 152 -0.90 -15.20 3.38
C THR A 152 -1.01 -13.77 2.88
N GLU A 153 -2.19 -13.28 2.47
CA GLU A 153 -2.39 -11.94 1.93
C GLU A 153 -3.67 -11.32 2.50
N PHE A 154 -3.52 -10.16 3.14
CA PHE A 154 -4.63 -9.37 3.63
C PHE A 154 -5.46 -8.82 2.47
N ARG A 155 -6.79 -8.87 2.61
CA ARG A 155 -7.76 -8.34 1.65
C ARG A 155 -8.65 -7.34 2.39
N PRO A 156 -8.38 -6.02 2.30
CA PRO A 156 -9.04 -5.01 3.14
C PRO A 156 -10.56 -4.97 2.99
N ASP A 157 -11.08 -5.35 1.83
CA ASP A 157 -12.51 -5.29 1.51
C ASP A 157 -13.24 -6.64 1.68
N ILE A 158 -12.61 -7.60 2.36
CA ILE A 158 -13.21 -8.90 2.70
C ILE A 158 -13.29 -9.04 4.23
N ASP A 159 -14.51 -9.12 4.75
CA ASP A 159 -14.72 -9.47 6.15
C ASP A 159 -14.66 -10.99 6.31
N TYR A 160 -13.66 -11.47 7.06
CA TYR A 160 -13.60 -12.85 7.50
C TYR A 160 -14.42 -12.99 8.78
N ILE A 161 -15.52 -13.75 8.72
CA ILE A 161 -16.45 -13.89 9.85
C ILE A 161 -16.00 -15.02 10.77
N VAL A 162 -15.52 -16.14 10.21
CA VAL A 162 -14.89 -17.25 10.95
C VAL A 162 -13.85 -17.95 10.05
N THR A 163 -12.70 -18.36 10.63
CA THR A 163 -11.61 -19.08 9.94
C THR A 163 -11.15 -20.31 10.74
N LEU A 164 -10.47 -21.25 10.08
CA LEU A 164 -9.97 -22.50 10.68
C LEU A 164 -8.80 -22.23 11.62
N ALA A 165 -8.93 -22.58 12.90
CA ALA A 165 -7.78 -22.73 13.80
C ALA A 165 -7.10 -24.11 13.57
N GLU A 166 -7.91 -25.13 13.28
CA GLU A 166 -7.50 -26.44 12.79
C GLU A 166 -8.43 -26.87 11.64
N PRO A 167 -8.02 -27.79 10.72
CA PRO A 167 -8.86 -28.25 9.62
C PRO A 167 -10.24 -28.80 10.02
N GLU A 168 -10.39 -29.16 11.30
CA GLU A 168 -11.59 -29.77 11.88
C GLU A 168 -12.41 -28.79 12.75
N GLU A 169 -11.91 -27.57 12.94
CA GLU A 169 -12.41 -26.59 13.89
C GLU A 169 -12.50 -25.19 13.26
N CYS A 170 -13.71 -24.89 12.74
CA CYS A 170 -14.39 -23.58 12.59
C CYS A 170 -15.07 -23.33 11.23
N ALA A 171 -16.12 -22.49 11.28
CA ALA A 171 -17.07 -22.24 10.20
C ALA A 171 -16.56 -21.29 9.10
N VAL A 172 -16.91 -21.57 7.85
CA VAL A 172 -16.25 -20.99 6.67
C VAL A 172 -17.05 -19.82 6.09
N VAL A 173 -17.25 -18.76 6.89
CA VAL A 173 -18.08 -17.61 6.47
C VAL A 173 -17.20 -16.39 6.18
N MET A 174 -17.38 -15.80 5.00
CA MET A 174 -16.69 -14.57 4.58
C MET A 174 -17.69 -13.66 3.85
N ARG A 175 -17.44 -12.36 3.86
CA ARG A 175 -18.26 -11.36 3.16
C ARG A 175 -17.37 -10.48 2.28
N GLN A 176 -17.82 -10.22 1.05
CA GLN A 176 -17.30 -9.18 0.18
C GLN A 176 -18.48 -8.28 -0.22
N ALA A 177 -18.46 -7.01 0.19
CA ALA A 177 -19.57 -6.08 0.04
C ALA A 177 -20.93 -6.69 0.47
N SER A 178 -21.95 -6.71 -0.40
CA SER A 178 -23.27 -7.30 -0.09
C SER A 178 -23.36 -8.83 -0.23
N VAL A 179 -22.25 -9.52 -0.51
CA VAL A 179 -22.24 -10.95 -0.77
C VAL A 179 -21.55 -11.69 0.37
N VAL A 180 -22.25 -12.66 0.96
CA VAL A 180 -21.74 -13.59 1.96
C VAL A 180 -21.53 -14.95 1.33
N TYR A 181 -20.37 -15.55 1.57
CA TYR A 181 -20.07 -16.93 1.22
C TYR A 181 -20.06 -17.80 2.46
N ALA A 182 -20.69 -18.97 2.35
CA ALA A 182 -20.72 -19.96 3.41
C ALA A 182 -20.25 -21.30 2.86
N GLY A 183 -19.03 -21.69 3.20
CA GLY A 183 -18.36 -22.89 2.70
C GLY A 183 -18.85 -24.22 3.28
N VAL A 184 -20.11 -24.34 3.69
CA VAL A 184 -20.66 -25.56 4.29
C VAL A 184 -21.60 -26.24 3.28
N HIS A 185 -21.27 -27.47 2.90
CA HIS A 185 -22.07 -28.30 2.01
C HIS A 185 -22.69 -29.46 2.79
N ALA A 186 -23.88 -29.25 3.36
CA ALA A 186 -24.70 -30.29 3.98
C ALA A 186 -26.17 -29.82 4.10
N HIS A 187 -27.08 -30.76 4.38
CA HIS A 187 -28.46 -30.40 4.73
C HIS A 187 -28.48 -29.58 6.05
N PRO A 188 -29.33 -28.55 6.21
CA PRO A 188 -29.34 -27.70 7.40
C PRO A 188 -29.61 -28.44 8.72
N ASP A 189 -30.18 -29.65 8.66
CA ASP A 189 -30.36 -30.51 9.83
C ASP A 189 -29.09 -31.25 10.27
N GLU A 190 -28.03 -31.25 9.46
CA GLU A 190 -26.70 -31.75 9.86
C GLU A 190 -25.83 -30.65 10.48
N PHE A 191 -26.24 -29.38 10.39
CA PHE A 191 -25.53 -28.26 10.99
C PHE A 191 -25.56 -28.35 12.52
N SER A 192 -24.42 -28.05 13.16
CA SER A 192 -24.34 -27.91 14.62
C SER A 192 -25.26 -26.78 15.12
N ALA A 193 -25.57 -26.78 16.41
CA ALA A 193 -26.42 -25.73 16.99
C ALA A 193 -25.75 -24.35 16.88
N GLU A 194 -24.45 -24.31 17.07
CA GLU A 194 -23.58 -23.15 17.00
C GLU A 194 -23.55 -22.58 15.57
N TYR A 195 -23.35 -23.44 14.55
CA TYR A 195 -23.35 -22.99 13.15
C TYR A 195 -24.73 -22.49 12.70
N ARG A 196 -25.81 -23.18 13.11
CA ARG A 196 -27.19 -22.75 12.86
C ARG A 196 -27.44 -21.35 13.40
N GLN A 197 -26.98 -21.06 14.62
CA GLN A 197 -27.09 -19.74 15.22
C GLN A 197 -26.26 -18.69 14.47
N LEU A 198 -25.02 -19.03 14.09
CA LEU A 198 -24.13 -18.13 13.35
C LEU A 198 -24.73 -17.74 11.99
N ILE A 199 -25.05 -18.71 11.14
CA ILE A 199 -25.50 -18.43 9.77
C ILE A 199 -26.83 -17.68 9.77
N ARG A 200 -27.70 -17.94 10.76
CA ARG A 200 -28.94 -17.19 10.95
C ARG A 200 -28.67 -15.73 11.35
N ARG A 201 -27.75 -15.48 12.29
CA ARG A 201 -27.36 -14.11 12.67
C ARG A 201 -26.79 -13.35 11.47
N VAL A 202 -25.91 -13.99 10.71
CA VAL A 202 -25.31 -13.44 9.48
C VAL A 202 -26.40 -13.07 8.47
N ALA A 203 -27.35 -13.96 8.21
CA ALA A 203 -28.43 -13.72 7.25
C ALA A 203 -29.33 -12.55 7.66
N LEU A 204 -29.71 -12.48 8.94
CA LEU A 204 -30.54 -11.39 9.48
C LEU A 204 -29.78 -10.05 9.53
N ALA A 205 -28.50 -10.08 9.90
CA ALA A 205 -27.66 -8.87 9.90
C ALA A 205 -27.50 -8.32 8.48
N LEU A 206 -27.22 -9.18 7.51
CA LEU A 206 -27.05 -8.80 6.10
C LEU A 206 -28.30 -8.08 5.59
N ALA A 207 -29.50 -8.59 5.88
CA ALA A 207 -30.75 -7.98 5.47
C ALA A 207 -30.95 -6.52 5.92
N THR A 208 -30.36 -6.15 7.05
CA THR A 208 -30.49 -4.79 7.61
C THR A 208 -29.43 -3.81 7.10
N ARG A 209 -28.40 -4.29 6.39
CA ARG A 209 -27.30 -3.45 5.90
C ARG A 209 -27.65 -2.70 4.61
N PRO A 210 -27.05 -1.54 4.35
CA PRO A 210 -27.10 -0.94 3.01
C PRO A 210 -26.50 -1.90 1.98
N VAL A 211 -26.98 -1.83 0.74
CA VAL A 211 -26.39 -2.59 -0.36
C VAL A 211 -25.10 -1.89 -0.76
N GLU A 212 -23.98 -2.54 -0.49
CA GLU A 212 -22.66 -2.20 -1.00
C GLU A 212 -22.47 -2.89 -2.37
N PRO A 213 -22.18 -2.14 -3.45
CA PRO A 213 -21.93 -2.74 -4.75
C PRO A 213 -20.64 -3.55 -4.75
N LEU A 214 -20.60 -4.60 -5.58
CA LEU A 214 -19.36 -5.34 -5.79
C LEU A 214 -18.31 -4.45 -6.46
N ALA A 215 -17.21 -4.20 -5.76
CA ALA A 215 -16.04 -3.53 -6.29
C ALA A 215 -14.91 -4.55 -6.55
N PRO A 216 -14.19 -4.39 -7.67
CA PRO A 216 -12.84 -4.91 -7.87
C PRO A 216 -11.94 -4.82 -6.63
N ILE A 217 -11.35 -5.94 -6.19
CA ILE A 217 -10.32 -5.91 -5.14
C ILE A 217 -8.96 -5.79 -5.80
N VAL A 218 -8.32 -4.63 -5.68
CA VAL A 218 -6.97 -4.41 -6.22
C VAL A 218 -5.94 -4.89 -5.21
N VAL A 219 -5.36 -6.06 -5.46
CA VAL A 219 -4.29 -6.62 -4.61
C VAL A 219 -2.96 -6.02 -5.06
N ASN A 220 -2.40 -5.07 -4.31
CA ASN A 220 -1.14 -4.46 -4.70
C ASN A 220 0.02 -5.48 -4.67
N ARG A 221 0.30 -6.11 -5.83
CA ARG A 221 1.37 -7.08 -6.03
C ARG A 221 2.56 -6.42 -6.70
N GLN A 222 3.75 -6.95 -6.40
CA GLN A 222 4.95 -6.60 -7.16
C GLN A 222 4.80 -7.00 -8.63
N MET A 223 4.79 -6.00 -9.52
CA MET A 223 4.80 -6.20 -10.97
C MET A 223 6.23 -6.44 -11.45
N HIS A 224 6.42 -7.46 -12.27
CA HIS A 224 7.75 -7.80 -12.79
C HIS A 224 7.96 -7.11 -14.15
N PRO A 225 9.05 -6.35 -14.35
CA PRO A 225 9.39 -5.72 -15.64
C PRO A 225 9.93 -6.76 -16.63
N PRO A 226 10.26 -6.45 -17.90
CA PRO A 226 11.00 -7.40 -18.74
C PRO A 226 12.45 -7.55 -18.23
N GLY A 227 13.09 -8.69 -18.48
CA GLY A 227 14.45 -8.97 -18.00
C GLY A 227 14.75 -10.46 -17.83
N THR A 228 15.85 -10.77 -17.16
CA THR A 228 16.30 -12.15 -16.91
C THR A 228 16.54 -12.34 -15.43
N VAL A 229 16.01 -13.42 -14.87
CA VAL A 229 16.18 -13.84 -13.47
C VAL A 229 16.74 -15.25 -13.40
N ARG A 230 17.53 -15.54 -12.36
CA ARG A 230 17.94 -16.90 -12.00
C ARG A 230 17.45 -17.25 -10.60
N PHE A 231 17.08 -18.51 -10.39
CA PHE A 231 16.59 -18.99 -9.11
C PHE A 231 16.64 -20.50 -9.00
N GLU A 232 16.59 -20.99 -7.77
CA GLU A 232 16.50 -22.41 -7.46
C GLU A 232 15.09 -22.78 -7.02
N LEU A 233 14.68 -24.00 -7.35
CA LEU A 233 13.44 -24.62 -6.89
C LEU A 233 13.78 -25.92 -6.19
N SER A 234 13.16 -26.17 -5.04
CA SER A 234 13.27 -27.44 -4.33
C SER A 234 12.56 -28.56 -5.08
N ARG A 235 12.79 -29.80 -4.66
CA ARG A 235 12.09 -30.98 -5.17
C ARG A 235 10.61 -30.95 -4.80
N TRP A 236 9.79 -31.63 -5.58
CA TRP A 236 8.37 -31.76 -5.33
C TRP A 236 8.06 -32.66 -4.13
N GLU A 237 7.62 -32.03 -3.04
CA GLU A 237 7.03 -32.70 -1.86
C GLU A 237 5.51 -32.43 -1.72
N GLY A 238 4.93 -31.77 -2.71
CA GLY A 238 3.59 -31.18 -2.68
C GLY A 238 3.64 -29.77 -3.29
N SER A 239 2.49 -29.11 -3.46
CA SER A 239 2.47 -27.73 -3.92
C SER A 239 2.86 -26.81 -2.76
N ASN A 240 4.07 -26.24 -2.78
CA ASN A 240 4.52 -25.23 -1.82
C ASN A 240 5.28 -24.09 -2.51
N ASP A 241 5.74 -23.09 -1.76
CA ASP A 241 6.45 -21.94 -2.36
C ASP A 241 7.93 -22.26 -2.66
N ASP A 242 8.45 -23.38 -2.17
CA ASP A 242 9.86 -23.74 -2.35
C ASP A 242 10.10 -24.42 -3.71
N ASN A 243 9.10 -25.13 -4.24
CA ASN A 243 9.19 -25.80 -5.55
C ASN A 243 8.45 -25.06 -6.66
N MET A 244 7.97 -23.85 -6.39
CA MET A 244 7.25 -23.02 -7.34
C MET A 244 7.63 -21.55 -7.22
N ARG A 245 7.77 -20.87 -8.36
CA ARG A 245 7.92 -19.41 -8.42
C ARG A 245 6.85 -18.78 -9.32
N THR A 246 6.18 -17.72 -8.86
CA THR A 246 5.07 -17.04 -9.55
C THR A 246 5.39 -15.56 -9.78
N PHE A 247 5.42 -15.16 -11.05
CA PHE A 247 5.65 -13.79 -11.49
C PHE A 247 4.32 -13.15 -11.88
N HIS A 248 4.11 -11.89 -11.50
CA HIS A 248 2.87 -11.15 -11.76
C HIS A 248 3.10 -10.00 -12.73
N PHE A 249 2.15 -9.81 -13.65
CA PHE A 249 2.20 -8.81 -14.71
C PHE A 249 0.86 -8.09 -14.85
N ARG A 250 0.94 -6.83 -15.28
CA ARG A 250 -0.19 -6.01 -15.68
C ARG A 250 0.22 -5.18 -16.90
N PHE A 251 -0.63 -5.15 -17.91
CA PHE A 251 -0.38 -4.43 -19.15
C PHE A 251 -1.40 -3.31 -19.31
N GLU A 252 -0.92 -2.11 -19.59
CA GLU A 252 -1.75 -0.93 -19.84
C GLU A 252 -2.01 -0.71 -21.33
N GLN A 253 -1.24 -1.38 -22.18
CA GLN A 253 -1.31 -1.30 -23.64
C GLN A 253 -1.07 -2.67 -24.28
N PRO A 254 -1.52 -2.87 -25.54
CA PRO A 254 -1.29 -4.12 -26.26
C PRO A 254 0.19 -4.49 -26.29
N THR A 255 0.51 -5.71 -25.84
CA THR A 255 1.88 -6.16 -25.59
C THR A 255 2.05 -7.62 -26.04
N VAL A 256 3.16 -7.93 -26.72
CA VAL A 256 3.57 -9.33 -26.92
C VAL A 256 4.59 -9.69 -25.84
N LEU A 257 4.20 -10.59 -24.94
CA LEU A 257 5.08 -11.15 -23.92
C LEU A 257 5.73 -12.43 -24.46
N THR A 258 7.05 -12.52 -24.37
CA THR A 258 7.80 -13.76 -24.60
C THR A 258 8.54 -14.13 -23.32
N ALA A 259 8.28 -15.33 -22.79
CA ALA A 259 8.96 -15.88 -21.62
C ALA A 259 9.70 -17.15 -22.01
N THR A 260 11.00 -17.20 -21.74
CA THR A 260 11.89 -18.33 -22.03
C THR A 260 12.52 -18.82 -20.74
N LEU A 261 12.34 -20.08 -20.39
CA LEU A 261 12.91 -20.73 -19.21
C LEU A 261 13.97 -21.74 -19.65
N GLU A 262 15.21 -21.48 -19.27
CA GLU A 262 16.30 -22.45 -19.31
C GLU A 262 16.39 -23.09 -17.91
N HIS A 263 16.60 -24.40 -17.80
CA HIS A 263 16.76 -25.06 -16.50
C HIS A 263 17.78 -26.20 -16.53
N THR A 264 18.33 -26.52 -15.36
CA THR A 264 19.22 -27.66 -15.13
C THR A 264 18.80 -28.40 -13.86
N ASP A 265 19.31 -29.63 -13.72
CA ASP A 265 19.23 -30.46 -12.50
C ASP A 265 17.85 -31.03 -12.12
N SER A 266 16.76 -30.47 -12.65
CA SER A 266 15.42 -31.06 -12.61
C SER A 266 15.04 -31.68 -13.96
N ASP A 267 14.43 -32.88 -13.90
CA ASP A 267 13.93 -33.58 -15.07
C ASP A 267 12.47 -33.24 -15.41
N ALA A 268 11.80 -32.41 -14.59
CA ALA A 268 10.38 -32.09 -14.75
C ALA A 268 10.07 -30.65 -14.32
N MET A 269 10.19 -29.70 -15.26
CA MET A 269 9.81 -28.30 -15.06
C MET A 269 8.56 -27.95 -15.85
N MET A 270 7.76 -27.04 -15.29
CA MET A 270 6.60 -26.45 -15.96
C MET A 270 6.75 -24.94 -16.01
N LEU A 271 6.42 -24.36 -17.15
CA LEU A 271 6.16 -22.93 -17.34
C LEU A 271 4.69 -22.75 -17.72
N LEU A 272 3.96 -21.93 -16.96
CA LEU A 272 2.53 -21.68 -17.17
C LEU A 272 2.24 -20.18 -17.16
N PHE A 273 1.70 -19.64 -18.25
CA PHE A 273 1.19 -18.27 -18.29
C PHE A 273 -0.33 -18.26 -18.31
N SER A 274 -0.96 -17.43 -17.49
CA SER A 274 -2.41 -17.24 -17.52
C SER A 274 -2.87 -15.96 -16.83
N GLY A 275 -3.99 -15.40 -17.26
CA GLY A 275 -4.73 -14.38 -16.51
C GLY A 275 -6.07 -14.94 -16.04
N ASP A 276 -6.49 -14.63 -14.81
CA ASP A 276 -7.87 -14.92 -14.38
C ASP A 276 -8.80 -13.83 -14.89
N GLY A 277 -9.57 -14.14 -15.94
CA GLY A 277 -10.59 -13.26 -16.53
C GLY A 277 -11.94 -13.34 -15.81
N GLY A 278 -12.07 -14.10 -14.72
CA GLY A 278 -13.24 -14.11 -13.82
C GLY A 278 -14.32 -15.04 -14.30
N THR A 279 -14.68 -14.92 -15.58
CA THR A 279 -15.56 -15.86 -16.29
C THR A 279 -14.77 -17.03 -16.91
N GLY A 280 -13.44 -16.96 -16.94
CA GLY A 280 -12.56 -17.96 -17.54
C GLY A 280 -11.08 -17.59 -17.47
N ARG A 281 -10.20 -18.49 -17.93
CA ARG A 281 -8.76 -18.24 -17.98
C ARG A 281 -8.38 -17.61 -19.33
N LEU A 282 -7.69 -16.48 -19.27
CA LEU A 282 -7.09 -15.82 -20.42
C LEU A 282 -5.66 -16.34 -20.64
N HIS A 283 -5.27 -16.51 -21.90
CA HIS A 283 -3.90 -16.90 -22.29
C HIS A 283 -3.34 -18.14 -21.60
N TRP A 284 -4.18 -19.07 -21.13
CA TRP A 284 -3.79 -20.32 -20.46
C TRP A 284 -2.86 -21.15 -21.36
N THR A 285 -1.56 -20.97 -21.18
CA THR A 285 -0.52 -21.60 -21.97
C THR A 285 0.42 -22.30 -21.02
N ARG A 286 0.46 -23.64 -21.10
CA ARG A 286 1.33 -24.49 -20.29
C ARG A 286 2.33 -25.17 -21.22
N VAL A 287 3.59 -25.13 -20.83
CA VAL A 287 4.66 -25.91 -21.47
C VAL A 287 5.40 -26.65 -20.37
N ASP A 288 5.61 -27.93 -20.58
CA ASP A 288 6.31 -28.83 -19.67
C ASP A 288 7.59 -29.31 -20.38
N SER A 289 8.69 -29.48 -19.64
CA SER A 289 9.94 -30.03 -20.18
C SER A 289 10.30 -31.34 -19.50
N GLU A 290 11.00 -32.17 -20.26
CA GLU A 290 11.88 -33.21 -19.73
C GLU A 290 13.33 -32.68 -19.74
N ALA A 291 14.17 -33.18 -18.82
CA ALA A 291 15.53 -32.71 -18.50
C ALA A 291 16.27 -31.86 -19.57
N GLY A 292 16.46 -30.57 -19.26
CA GLY A 292 17.36 -29.66 -20.00
C GLY A 292 16.73 -28.98 -21.23
N GLU A 293 15.46 -29.22 -21.53
CA GLU A 293 14.77 -28.50 -22.61
C GLU A 293 14.46 -27.05 -22.23
N THR A 294 14.69 -26.13 -23.17
CA THR A 294 14.31 -24.72 -22.99
C THR A 294 12.81 -24.54 -23.26
N LEU A 295 12.06 -24.11 -22.26
CA LEU A 295 10.64 -23.83 -22.38
C LEU A 295 10.41 -22.41 -22.87
N THR A 296 9.47 -22.18 -23.79
CA THR A 296 9.13 -20.83 -24.25
C THR A 296 7.62 -20.65 -24.40
N ILE A 297 7.10 -19.55 -23.87
CA ILE A 297 5.74 -19.06 -24.06
C ILE A 297 5.78 -17.72 -24.76
N ALA A 298 4.94 -17.54 -25.78
CA ALA A 298 4.64 -16.25 -26.37
C ALA A 298 3.13 -15.97 -26.24
N ALA A 299 2.77 -14.82 -25.68
CA ALA A 299 1.40 -14.41 -25.47
C ALA A 299 1.17 -13.01 -26.05
N ASN A 300 0.18 -12.89 -26.95
CA ASN A 300 -0.26 -11.61 -27.48
C ASN A 300 -1.39 -11.05 -26.61
N ILE A 301 -1.06 -10.13 -25.72
CA ILE A 301 -2.03 -9.44 -24.86
C ILE A 301 -2.60 -8.26 -25.65
N ASN A 302 -3.83 -8.42 -26.15
CA ASN A 302 -4.52 -7.37 -26.88
C ASN A 302 -5.42 -6.51 -25.95
N GLN A 303 -5.96 -5.42 -26.49
CA GLN A 303 -6.83 -4.49 -25.75
C GLN A 303 -8.03 -5.19 -25.09
N GLN A 304 -8.67 -6.12 -25.80
CA GLN A 304 -9.81 -6.88 -25.28
C GLN A 304 -9.41 -7.77 -24.09
N ALA A 305 -8.22 -8.37 -24.11
CA ALA A 305 -7.72 -9.19 -23.01
C ALA A 305 -7.41 -8.33 -21.77
N ILE A 306 -6.90 -7.11 -21.96
CA ILE A 306 -6.68 -6.13 -20.88
C ILE A 306 -8.01 -5.73 -20.24
N GLU A 307 -9.00 -5.38 -21.05
CA GLU A 307 -10.34 -5.03 -20.59
C GLU A 307 -11.03 -6.20 -19.87
N SER A 308 -10.88 -7.42 -20.40
CA SER A 308 -11.50 -8.63 -19.82
C SER A 308 -10.87 -9.05 -18.49
N LEU A 309 -9.56 -8.86 -18.33
CA LEU A 309 -8.87 -9.13 -17.07
C LEU A 309 -9.21 -8.06 -16.02
N GLY A 310 -9.31 -6.80 -16.45
CA GLY A 310 -9.66 -5.65 -15.62
C GLY A 310 -8.55 -5.29 -14.65
N HIS A 311 -8.84 -5.39 -13.35
CA HIS A 311 -7.95 -4.96 -12.26
C HIS A 311 -6.99 -6.05 -11.75
N ARG A 312 -7.06 -7.25 -12.34
CA ARG A 312 -6.29 -8.42 -11.92
C ARG A 312 -4.97 -8.53 -12.67
N TYR A 313 -4.25 -9.62 -12.42
CA TYR A 313 -2.91 -9.85 -12.93
C TYR A 313 -2.85 -11.06 -13.86
N TRP A 314 -1.91 -11.01 -14.81
CA TRP A 314 -1.40 -12.23 -15.43
C TRP A 314 -0.34 -12.82 -14.51
N GLU A 315 -0.34 -14.14 -14.42
CA GLU A 315 0.61 -14.94 -13.67
C GLU A 315 1.45 -15.76 -14.64
N LEU A 316 2.76 -15.76 -14.43
CA LEU A 316 3.69 -16.73 -15.02
C LEU A 316 4.24 -17.60 -13.90
N GLN A 317 3.92 -18.87 -13.91
CA GLN A 317 4.33 -19.84 -12.90
C GLN A 317 5.43 -20.75 -13.44
N VAL A 318 6.48 -20.90 -12.66
CA VAL A 318 7.54 -21.89 -12.87
C VAL A 318 7.44 -22.91 -11.75
N VAL A 319 7.24 -24.18 -12.07
CA VAL A 319 7.05 -25.23 -11.07
C VAL A 319 7.99 -26.39 -11.35
N ASN A 320 8.68 -26.85 -10.31
CA ASN A 320 9.45 -28.08 -10.33
C ASN A 320 8.59 -29.25 -9.83
N PHE A 321 8.23 -30.16 -10.73
CA PHE A 321 7.46 -31.37 -10.42
C PHE A 321 8.34 -32.59 -10.10
N ASP A 322 9.67 -32.46 -10.23
CA ASP A 322 10.62 -33.53 -9.96
C ASP A 322 10.62 -33.86 -8.46
N ARG A 323 10.25 -35.11 -8.11
CA ARG A 323 10.14 -35.56 -6.71
C ARG A 323 11.49 -35.87 -6.07
N ASP A 324 12.49 -36.10 -6.89
CA ASP A 324 13.80 -36.57 -6.45
C ASP A 324 14.80 -35.42 -6.41
N LYS A 325 14.67 -34.43 -7.30
CA LYS A 325 15.66 -33.36 -7.50
C LYS A 325 15.08 -31.96 -7.40
N GLY A 326 15.87 -31.05 -6.85
CA GLY A 326 15.68 -29.62 -7.07
C GLY A 326 16.07 -29.23 -8.50
N GLY A 327 15.91 -27.97 -8.86
CA GLY A 327 16.30 -27.48 -10.18
C GLY A 327 16.76 -26.03 -10.14
N THR A 328 17.76 -25.72 -10.94
CA THR A 328 18.17 -24.33 -11.19
C THR A 328 17.45 -23.83 -12.44
N ALA A 329 16.88 -22.65 -12.38
CA ALA A 329 16.11 -22.03 -13.44
C ALA A 329 16.69 -20.65 -13.81
N LYS A 330 16.67 -20.33 -15.09
CA LYS A 330 16.92 -19.01 -15.65
C LYS A 330 15.73 -18.63 -16.53
N LEU A 331 14.91 -17.71 -16.03
CA LEU A 331 13.77 -17.19 -16.75
C LEU A 331 14.13 -15.86 -17.42
N THR A 332 13.87 -15.73 -18.71
CA THR A 332 14.01 -14.50 -19.49
C THR A 332 12.66 -14.08 -20.02
N VAL A 333 12.18 -12.89 -19.66
CA VAL A 333 10.93 -12.32 -20.17
C VAL A 333 11.22 -11.06 -20.98
N ARG A 334 10.57 -10.96 -22.13
CA ARG A 334 10.65 -9.84 -23.07
C ARG A 334 9.28 -9.33 -23.41
N TYR A 335 9.19 -8.01 -23.57
CA TYR A 335 8.01 -7.36 -24.11
C TYR A 335 8.36 -6.75 -25.46
N ASP A 336 7.69 -7.22 -26.49
CA ASP A 336 7.67 -6.52 -27.77
C ASP A 336 6.43 -5.63 -27.75
N THR A 337 6.66 -4.40 -27.31
CA THR A 337 5.72 -3.30 -27.50
C THR A 337 6.04 -2.69 -28.85
N PRO A 338 5.05 -2.30 -29.67
CA PRO A 338 5.34 -1.59 -30.92
C PRO A 338 6.25 -0.37 -30.67
N GLY A 339 7.54 -0.47 -31.04
CA GLY A 339 8.52 0.63 -30.98
C GLY A 339 9.67 0.55 -29.94
N SER A 340 9.85 -0.52 -29.16
CA SER A 340 10.92 -0.58 -28.13
C SER A 340 12.08 -1.54 -28.49
N ASP A 341 13.33 -1.09 -28.39
CA ASP A 341 14.52 -1.76 -28.96
C ASP A 341 15.65 -2.03 -27.93
N THR A 342 15.34 -2.57 -26.74
CA THR A 342 16.33 -2.68 -25.63
C THR A 342 16.55 -4.13 -25.14
N ARG A 343 17.81 -4.56 -24.98
CA ARG A 343 18.22 -5.84 -24.34
C ARG A 343 19.04 -5.57 -23.06
N LEU A 344 18.76 -6.30 -21.97
CA LEU A 344 19.40 -6.15 -20.64
C LEU A 344 20.50 -7.21 -20.39
N ALA A 345 21.50 -6.86 -19.57
CA ALA A 345 22.63 -7.72 -19.17
C ALA A 345 22.52 -8.15 -17.68
N PRO A 346 23.13 -9.29 -17.26
CA PRO A 346 23.07 -9.79 -15.89
C PRO A 346 24.04 -9.10 -14.92
N LEU A 347 23.61 -8.90 -13.66
CA LEU A 347 24.43 -8.41 -12.54
C LEU A 347 25.50 -9.42 -12.09
N ALA A 348 26.53 -8.91 -11.41
CA ALA A 348 27.51 -9.71 -10.69
C ALA A 348 27.27 -9.58 -9.16
N GLY A 349 26.91 -10.68 -8.51
CA GLY A 349 26.75 -10.81 -7.04
C GLY A 349 25.31 -10.66 -6.51
N ASP A 350 25.06 -11.21 -5.31
CA ASP A 350 23.76 -11.28 -4.61
C ASP A 350 23.30 -9.94 -3.98
N ASP A 351 23.61 -8.80 -4.61
CA ASP A 351 23.30 -7.48 -4.04
C ASP A 351 21.85 -7.06 -4.35
N GLY A 352 20.97 -7.08 -3.34
CA GLY A 352 19.59 -6.57 -3.43
C GLY A 352 19.48 -5.04 -3.61
N LEU A 353 18.28 -4.54 -3.94
CA LEU A 353 18.08 -3.14 -4.34
C LEU A 353 18.38 -2.19 -3.18
N GLU A 354 18.06 -2.62 -1.96
CA GLU A 354 18.37 -1.95 -0.70
C GLU A 354 19.89 -1.80 -0.51
N THR A 355 20.66 -2.88 -0.73
CA THR A 355 22.14 -2.86 -0.64
C THR A 355 22.76 -1.95 -1.69
N LEU A 356 22.26 -1.97 -2.93
CA LEU A 356 22.75 -1.12 -4.01
C LEU A 356 22.39 0.35 -3.79
N ASN A 357 21.20 0.61 -3.22
CA ASN A 357 20.77 1.96 -2.88
C ASN A 357 21.56 2.49 -1.67
N TRP A 358 21.85 1.63 -0.69
CA TRP A 358 22.72 1.93 0.43
C TRP A 358 24.15 2.22 -0.04
N ARG A 359 24.69 1.47 -1.00
CA ARG A 359 26.00 1.77 -1.62
C ARG A 359 26.01 3.11 -2.34
N ALA A 360 24.92 3.48 -3.01
CA ALA A 360 24.79 4.81 -3.62
C ALA A 360 24.76 5.91 -2.55
N HIS A 361 24.10 5.65 -1.42
CA HIS A 361 24.07 6.56 -0.28
C HIS A 361 25.44 6.68 0.43
N ALA A 362 26.11 5.56 0.69
CA ALA A 362 27.45 5.53 1.28
C ALA A 362 28.48 6.22 0.38
N LEU A 363 28.38 6.05 -0.95
CA LEU A 363 29.19 6.78 -1.92
C LEU A 363 28.92 8.29 -1.87
N LEU A 364 27.66 8.70 -1.68
CA LEU A 364 27.29 10.11 -1.52
C LEU A 364 27.91 10.71 -0.26
N LEU A 365 27.81 10.01 0.88
CA LEU A 365 28.36 10.46 2.15
C LEU A 365 29.88 10.56 2.09
N ALA A 366 30.56 9.52 1.61
CA ALA A 366 32.01 9.53 1.45
C ALA A 366 32.50 10.66 0.52
N ALA A 367 31.78 10.92 -0.57
CA ALA A 367 32.12 12.03 -1.47
C ALA A 367 31.89 13.42 -0.85
N ARG A 368 30.90 13.56 0.04
CA ARG A 368 30.67 14.80 0.81
C ARG A 368 31.75 15.03 1.87
N ASP A 369 32.26 13.95 2.45
CA ASP A 369 33.36 13.99 3.42
C ASP A 369 34.75 14.17 2.76
N GLY A 370 34.79 14.29 1.43
CA GLY A 370 36.03 14.55 0.68
C GLY A 370 36.89 13.31 0.43
N ASP A 371 36.32 12.10 0.54
CA ASP A 371 37.02 10.85 0.24
C ASP A 371 37.42 10.81 -1.25
N GLU A 372 38.73 10.77 -1.52
CA GLU A 372 39.27 10.82 -2.88
C GLU A 372 38.90 9.58 -3.72
N ASP A 373 38.73 8.40 -3.11
CA ASP A 373 38.32 7.19 -3.81
C ASP A 373 36.84 7.27 -4.22
N ALA A 374 35.97 7.79 -3.35
CA ALA A 374 34.58 8.08 -3.67
C ALA A 374 34.46 9.13 -4.80
N LEU A 375 35.21 10.23 -4.69
CA LEU A 375 35.25 11.28 -5.72
C LEU A 375 35.82 10.76 -7.05
N ALA A 376 36.78 9.83 -7.02
CA ALA A 376 37.31 9.18 -8.22
C ALA A 376 36.27 8.27 -8.90
N ARG A 377 35.50 7.50 -8.11
CA ARG A 377 34.39 6.66 -8.61
C ARG A 377 33.30 7.52 -9.28
N ILE A 378 32.93 8.64 -8.65
CA ILE A 378 31.97 9.60 -9.21
C ILE A 378 32.50 10.21 -10.50
N ARG A 379 33.75 10.71 -10.50
CA ARG A 379 34.39 11.26 -11.71
C ARG A 379 34.43 10.25 -12.86
N ARG A 380 34.59 8.96 -12.56
CA ARG A 380 34.64 7.90 -13.57
C ARG A 380 33.29 7.61 -14.23
N HIS A 381 32.21 7.54 -13.44
CA HIS A 381 30.91 7.07 -13.92
C HIS A 381 29.88 8.19 -14.13
N ALA A 382 30.08 9.37 -13.52
CA ALA A 382 29.20 10.54 -13.63
C ALA A 382 30.01 11.87 -13.54
N PRO A 383 30.94 12.14 -14.47
CA PRO A 383 31.92 13.24 -14.40
C PRO A 383 31.35 14.65 -14.33
N ALA A 384 30.10 14.84 -14.76
CA ALA A 384 29.41 16.13 -14.80
C ALA A 384 28.22 16.23 -13.83
N ALA A 385 27.98 15.19 -13.01
CA ALA A 385 26.82 15.15 -12.15
C ALA A 385 27.08 15.83 -10.80
N ARG A 386 26.10 16.58 -10.30
CA ARG A 386 26.16 17.18 -8.96
C ARG A 386 26.21 16.08 -7.88
N ILE A 387 26.85 16.36 -6.75
CA ILE A 387 26.92 15.42 -5.63
C ILE A 387 25.53 15.32 -4.98
N GLY A 388 24.80 14.27 -5.31
CA GLY A 388 23.45 14.01 -4.81
C GLY A 388 23.02 12.55 -5.01
N GLN A 389 21.95 12.13 -4.33
CA GLN A 389 21.53 10.72 -4.26
C GLN A 389 21.23 10.11 -5.63
N ALA A 390 20.50 10.82 -6.50
CA ALA A 390 20.14 10.33 -7.83
C ALA A 390 21.38 10.13 -8.75
N PRO A 391 22.34 11.07 -8.81
CA PRO A 391 23.63 10.84 -9.44
C PRO A 391 24.43 9.66 -8.88
N MET A 392 24.44 9.41 -7.56
CA MET A 392 25.17 8.26 -6.99
C MET A 392 24.50 6.93 -7.31
N ARG A 393 23.17 6.92 -7.38
CA ARG A 393 22.41 5.79 -7.93
C ARG A 393 22.81 5.51 -9.38
N HIS A 394 23.02 6.56 -10.20
CA HIS A 394 23.55 6.38 -11.55
C HIS A 394 25.01 5.89 -11.58
N VAL A 395 25.86 6.35 -10.65
CA VAL A 395 27.23 5.83 -10.52
C VAL A 395 27.20 4.34 -10.18
N VAL A 396 26.43 3.92 -9.17
CA VAL A 396 26.27 2.51 -8.81
C VAL A 396 25.67 1.70 -9.96
N ALA A 397 24.63 2.19 -10.63
CA ALA A 397 24.07 1.53 -11.81
C ALA A 397 25.13 1.27 -12.88
N ARG A 398 25.97 2.27 -13.19
CA ARG A 398 27.03 2.17 -14.20
C ARG A 398 28.22 1.32 -13.75
N GLU A 399 28.56 1.32 -12.46
CA GLU A 399 29.55 0.40 -11.88
C GLU A 399 29.11 -1.06 -12.05
N HIS A 400 27.80 -1.29 -12.00
CA HIS A 400 27.16 -2.59 -12.22
C HIS A 400 26.80 -2.87 -13.69
N GLY A 401 27.18 -2.00 -14.63
CA GLY A 401 27.01 -2.20 -16.08
C GLY A 401 25.66 -1.75 -16.67
N PHE A 402 24.84 -1.03 -15.91
CA PHE A 402 23.53 -0.51 -16.34
C PHE A 402 23.63 0.97 -16.76
N GLY A 403 22.80 1.37 -17.72
CA GLY A 403 22.78 2.75 -18.23
C GLY A 403 22.29 3.78 -17.22
N ASP A 404 21.32 3.38 -16.39
CA ASP A 404 20.67 4.19 -15.37
C ASP A 404 20.12 3.34 -14.21
N TRP A 405 19.62 4.04 -13.18
CA TRP A 405 19.10 3.42 -11.97
C TRP A 405 17.77 2.67 -12.19
N PRO A 406 16.80 3.16 -12.99
CA PRO A 406 15.62 2.38 -13.34
C PRO A 406 15.95 1.03 -14.02
N ALA A 407 16.93 0.98 -14.92
CA ALA A 407 17.35 -0.26 -15.58
C ALA A 407 17.98 -1.26 -14.58
N LEU A 408 18.80 -0.76 -13.64
CA LEU A 408 19.34 -1.57 -12.54
C LEU A 408 18.22 -2.04 -11.60
N SER A 409 17.31 -1.14 -11.21
CA SER A 409 16.20 -1.43 -10.30
C SER A 409 15.23 -2.45 -10.90
N ALA A 410 14.94 -2.33 -12.19
CA ALA A 410 14.14 -3.29 -12.93
C ALA A 410 14.81 -4.67 -12.97
N HIS A 411 16.14 -4.72 -13.08
CA HIS A 411 16.90 -5.97 -13.01
C HIS A 411 16.87 -6.59 -11.60
N VAL A 412 16.92 -5.79 -10.54
CA VAL A 412 16.88 -6.30 -9.16
C VAL A 412 15.46 -6.67 -8.71
N ALA A 413 14.43 -6.03 -9.28
CA ALA A 413 13.01 -6.38 -9.06
C ALA A 413 12.68 -7.83 -9.44
N TRP A 414 13.49 -8.44 -10.30
CA TRP A 414 13.39 -9.85 -10.63
C TRP A 414 13.83 -10.80 -9.50
N GLU A 415 14.76 -10.38 -8.64
CA GLU A 415 15.37 -11.25 -7.62
C GLU A 415 14.59 -11.30 -6.30
N LEU A 416 13.66 -10.37 -6.08
CA LEU A 416 12.80 -10.34 -4.89
C LEU A 416 11.87 -11.58 -4.83
N PRO A 417 11.63 -12.18 -3.65
CA PRO A 417 10.66 -13.27 -3.47
C PRO A 417 9.24 -12.85 -3.90
N ASN A 418 8.43 -13.80 -4.38
CA ASN A 418 7.05 -13.54 -4.87
C ASN A 418 6.08 -12.99 -3.81
N THR A 419 6.49 -12.89 -2.55
CA THR A 419 5.67 -12.55 -1.39
C THR A 419 5.91 -11.14 -0.89
N LEU A 420 5.61 -10.16 -1.74
CA LEU A 420 5.25 -8.82 -1.29
C LEU A 420 3.76 -8.63 -1.58
N PRO A 421 2.86 -9.35 -0.85
CA PRO A 421 1.94 -8.65 0.06
C PRO A 421 1.47 -9.51 1.26
N SER A 422 2.24 -9.46 2.34
CA SER A 422 1.78 -9.54 3.74
C SER A 422 2.90 -9.12 4.67
N ALA A 423 4.15 -9.15 4.22
CA ALA A 423 5.30 -8.63 4.94
C ALA A 423 5.19 -7.16 5.42
N LEU A 424 4.24 -6.34 4.96
CA LEU A 424 3.99 -5.01 5.55
C LEU A 424 2.97 -5.01 6.71
N ALA A 425 2.11 -6.02 6.82
CA ALA A 425 1.25 -6.25 8.01
C ALA A 425 1.85 -7.32 8.95
N PHE A 426 2.66 -8.21 8.39
CA PHE A 426 3.41 -9.25 9.05
C PHE A 426 4.77 -8.70 9.52
N GLY A 427 5.38 -7.76 8.79
CA GLY A 427 6.62 -7.07 9.16
C GLY A 427 6.43 -6.01 10.25
N THR A 428 5.29 -5.33 10.29
CA THR A 428 4.93 -4.42 11.40
C THR A 428 4.83 -5.21 12.72
N ARG A 429 4.04 -6.30 12.71
CA ARG A 429 3.88 -7.20 13.86
C ARG A 429 5.17 -7.95 14.22
N LEU A 430 5.92 -8.43 13.22
CA LEU A 430 7.25 -9.01 13.43
C LEU A 430 8.23 -8.00 14.00
N THR A 431 8.14 -6.70 13.71
CA THR A 431 9.05 -5.69 14.28
C THR A 431 8.84 -5.56 15.77
N PHE A 432 7.57 -5.51 16.21
CA PHE A 432 7.23 -5.52 17.64
C PHE A 432 7.62 -6.85 18.30
N GLU A 433 7.28 -7.99 17.68
CA GLU A 433 7.61 -9.33 18.21
C GLU A 433 9.13 -9.58 18.23
N ARG A 434 9.90 -9.09 17.24
CA ARG A 434 11.38 -9.13 17.22
C ARG A 434 11.97 -8.21 18.28
N GLY A 435 11.38 -7.04 18.48
CA GLY A 435 11.73 -6.13 19.57
C GLY A 435 11.57 -6.81 20.93
N LEU A 436 10.43 -7.44 21.19
CA LEU A 436 10.18 -8.21 22.42
C LEU A 436 11.07 -9.46 22.52
N ALA A 437 11.38 -10.14 21.41
CA ALA A 437 12.29 -11.29 21.44
C ALA A 437 13.74 -10.88 21.75
N ARG A 438 14.16 -9.70 21.29
CA ARG A 438 15.50 -9.13 21.54
C ARG A 438 15.60 -8.45 22.91
N TYR A 439 14.51 -7.84 23.36
CA TYR A 439 14.40 -7.08 24.61
C TYR A 439 13.15 -7.52 25.40
N PRO A 440 13.16 -8.74 25.98
CA PRO A 440 11.97 -9.34 26.61
C PRO A 440 11.52 -8.65 27.90
N ASP A 441 12.43 -7.95 28.58
CA ASP A 441 12.14 -7.28 29.86
C ASP A 441 11.66 -5.83 29.68
N SER A 442 12.03 -5.18 28.58
CA SER A 442 11.64 -3.81 28.24
C SER A 442 11.93 -3.53 26.77
N PHE A 443 10.94 -3.10 26.00
CA PHE A 443 11.14 -2.62 24.63
C PHE A 443 10.81 -1.13 24.56
N SER A 444 11.82 -0.26 24.46
CA SER A 444 11.72 1.20 24.53
C SER A 444 11.95 1.89 23.18
N ALA A 445 11.80 3.20 23.14
CA ALA A 445 12.06 4.04 21.95
C ALA A 445 13.46 3.87 21.38
N ALA A 446 14.46 3.91 22.24
CA ALA A 446 15.87 3.82 21.85
C ALA A 446 16.15 2.45 21.21
N GLN A 447 15.59 1.40 21.80
CA GLN A 447 15.67 0.04 21.30
C GLN A 447 14.88 -0.17 20.00
N LEU A 448 13.77 0.53 19.82
CA LEU A 448 13.04 0.57 18.55
C LEU A 448 13.87 1.30 17.48
N GLY A 449 14.51 2.42 17.83
CA GLY A 449 15.41 3.16 16.93
C GLY A 449 16.61 2.33 16.47
N GLU A 450 17.14 1.44 17.31
CA GLU A 450 18.17 0.46 16.93
C GLU A 450 17.70 -0.56 15.88
N LEU A 451 16.39 -0.77 15.71
CA LEU A 451 15.84 -1.65 14.66
C LEU A 451 15.69 -0.93 13.31
N PHE A 452 15.74 0.41 13.29
CA PHE A 452 15.61 1.26 12.10
C PHE A 452 16.91 1.97 11.73
N ASP A 453 18.06 1.55 12.28
CA ASP A 453 19.36 2.22 12.11
C ASP A 453 19.36 3.72 12.50
N GLY A 454 18.43 4.12 13.38
CA GLY A 454 18.26 5.48 13.88
C GLY A 454 17.18 6.30 13.15
N PHE A 455 16.38 7.05 13.90
CA PHE A 455 15.42 8.00 13.32
C PHE A 455 16.13 9.26 12.80
N PRO A 456 15.67 9.87 11.69
CA PRO A 456 16.17 11.17 11.24
C PRO A 456 16.05 12.25 12.33
N GLU A 457 17.01 13.18 12.40
CA GLU A 457 17.18 14.13 13.52
C GLU A 457 15.90 14.92 13.90
N PRO A 458 15.07 15.42 12.94
CA PRO A 458 13.81 16.09 13.28
C PRO A 458 12.74 15.16 13.89
N VAL A 459 12.77 13.87 13.54
CA VAL A 459 11.85 12.85 14.09
C VAL A 459 12.36 12.35 15.43
N ALA A 460 13.66 12.08 15.54
CA ALA A 460 14.31 11.64 16.78
C ALA A 460 14.06 12.66 17.91
N SER A 461 14.32 13.95 17.65
CA SER A 461 14.13 15.01 18.64
C SER A 461 12.67 15.14 19.13
N MET A 462 11.71 15.01 18.21
CA MET A 462 10.28 15.02 18.57
C MET A 462 9.92 13.82 19.47
N LEU A 463 10.33 12.62 19.06
CA LEU A 463 10.02 11.40 19.79
C LEU A 463 10.64 11.46 21.19
N ASP A 464 11.91 11.86 21.34
CA ASP A 464 12.57 11.96 22.64
C ASP A 464 11.83 12.89 23.62
N ALA A 465 11.35 14.04 23.13
CA ALA A 465 10.54 14.96 23.93
C ALA A 465 9.21 14.31 24.36
N ALA A 466 8.54 13.61 23.45
CA ALA A 466 7.29 12.92 23.72
C ALA A 466 7.48 11.76 24.73
N PHE A 467 8.57 10.99 24.61
CA PHE A 467 8.90 9.91 25.54
C PHE A 467 9.18 10.44 26.94
N THR A 468 9.88 11.57 27.03
CA THR A 468 10.12 12.25 28.32
C THR A 468 8.80 12.62 28.98
N GLN A 469 7.85 13.19 28.22
CA GLN A 469 6.52 13.54 28.75
C GLN A 469 5.72 12.31 29.18
N ALA A 470 5.75 11.21 28.41
CA ALA A 470 5.08 9.96 28.78
C ALA A 470 5.64 9.40 30.11
N LYS A 471 6.97 9.48 30.28
CA LYS A 471 7.66 9.06 31.51
C LYS A 471 7.30 9.95 32.70
N GLU A 472 7.25 11.26 32.52
CA GLU A 472 6.84 12.23 33.57
C GLU A 472 5.40 12.03 34.03
N ARG A 473 4.50 11.61 33.11
CA ARG A 473 3.12 11.23 33.43
C ARG A 473 3.00 9.83 34.05
N GLY A 474 4.11 9.10 34.15
CA GLY A 474 4.17 7.75 34.72
C GLY A 474 3.49 6.69 33.85
N HIS A 475 3.28 6.95 32.56
CA HIS A 475 2.61 6.00 31.66
C HIS A 475 3.49 4.77 31.41
N GLN A 476 2.88 3.59 31.51
CA GLN A 476 3.56 2.30 31.33
C GLN A 476 4.06 2.12 29.89
N HIS A 477 3.29 2.62 28.93
CA HIS A 477 3.60 2.52 27.51
C HIS A 477 3.56 3.89 26.85
N PHE A 478 4.49 4.11 25.91
CA PHE A 478 4.40 5.11 24.88
C PHE A 478 3.52 4.58 23.75
N THR A 479 2.54 5.37 23.36
CA THR A 479 1.43 4.91 22.52
C THR A 479 1.21 5.82 21.32
N THR A 480 0.31 5.42 20.43
CA THR A 480 -0.15 6.23 19.31
C THR A 480 -0.78 7.56 19.73
N GLU A 481 -1.33 7.65 20.95
CA GLU A 481 -1.87 8.89 21.52
C GLU A 481 -0.76 9.88 21.89
N HIS A 482 0.35 9.39 22.44
CA HIS A 482 1.56 10.20 22.69
C HIS A 482 2.20 10.67 21.39
N LEU A 483 2.27 9.77 20.40
CA LEU A 483 2.70 10.13 19.05
C LEU A 483 1.81 11.22 18.45
N LEU A 484 0.48 11.09 18.55
CA LEU A 484 -0.44 12.10 18.05
C LEU A 484 -0.31 13.44 18.80
N GLU A 485 -0.10 13.42 20.12
CA GLU A 485 0.14 14.62 20.92
C GLU A 485 1.40 15.36 20.41
N ALA A 486 2.49 14.62 20.20
CA ALA A 486 3.73 15.16 19.66
C ALA A 486 3.58 15.69 18.22
N LEU A 487 2.81 15.00 17.38
CA LEU A 487 2.53 15.41 16.01
C LEU A 487 1.64 16.66 15.95
N ILE A 488 0.69 16.82 16.88
CA ILE A 488 -0.13 18.03 16.97
C ILE A 488 0.73 19.25 17.31
N ASP A 489 1.79 19.10 18.11
CA ASP A 489 2.69 20.21 18.46
C ASP A 489 3.81 20.44 17.43
N ASN A 490 4.05 19.45 16.57
CA ASN A 490 4.95 19.60 15.43
C ASN A 490 4.33 20.55 14.39
N PRO A 491 5.02 21.64 13.98
CA PRO A 491 4.42 22.65 13.10
C PRO A 491 4.05 22.13 11.71
N ILE A 492 4.78 21.12 11.21
CA ILE A 492 4.50 20.49 9.92
C ILE A 492 3.22 19.66 10.06
N SER A 493 3.19 18.70 10.98
CA SER A 493 2.03 17.83 11.18
C SER A 493 0.78 18.59 11.63
N ASN A 494 0.92 19.66 12.43
CA ASN A 494 -0.16 20.58 12.79
C ASN A 494 -0.79 21.22 11.54
N HIS A 495 0.05 21.75 10.64
CA HIS A 495 -0.43 22.34 9.39
C HIS A 495 -1.16 21.30 8.52
N VAL A 496 -0.63 20.08 8.41
CA VAL A 496 -1.28 18.99 7.67
C VAL A 496 -2.64 18.67 8.26
N LEU A 497 -2.70 18.46 9.57
CA LEU A 497 -3.93 18.18 10.30
C LEU A 497 -4.97 19.27 10.03
N ARG A 498 -4.61 20.54 10.16
CA ARG A 498 -5.53 21.65 9.87
C ARG A 498 -5.93 21.73 8.39
N SER A 499 -5.01 21.43 7.47
CA SER A 499 -5.28 21.41 6.03
C SER A 499 -6.28 20.33 5.62
N VAL A 500 -6.28 19.19 6.32
CA VAL A 500 -7.27 18.11 6.11
C VAL A 500 -8.55 18.32 6.93
N GLY A 501 -8.73 19.50 7.53
CA GLY A 501 -9.94 19.89 8.23
C GLY A 501 -9.99 19.49 9.72
N CYS A 502 -8.84 19.16 10.33
CA CYS A 502 -8.79 18.88 11.76
C CYS A 502 -9.00 20.14 12.60
N ASP A 503 -9.98 20.09 13.49
CA ASP A 503 -10.13 21.03 14.60
C ASP A 503 -9.23 20.58 15.75
N ILE A 504 -8.00 21.09 15.75
CA ILE A 504 -7.00 20.77 16.77
C ILE A 504 -7.43 21.26 18.16
N ASP A 505 -8.16 22.38 18.23
CA ASP A 505 -8.57 22.99 19.48
C ASP A 505 -9.66 22.13 20.16
N ALA A 506 -10.52 21.49 19.36
CA ALA A 506 -11.43 20.44 19.82
C ALA A 506 -10.73 19.10 20.07
N LEU A 507 -9.67 18.77 19.31
CA LEU A 507 -8.94 17.51 19.42
C LEU A 507 -8.15 17.39 20.73
N ARG A 508 -7.48 18.46 21.16
CA ARG A 508 -6.61 18.49 22.35
C ARG A 508 -7.28 18.01 23.65
N PRO A 509 -8.47 18.48 24.05
CA PRO A 509 -9.10 18.01 25.29
C PRO A 509 -9.53 16.54 25.20
N GLU A 510 -9.96 16.05 24.03
CA GLU A 510 -10.30 14.63 23.85
C GLU A 510 -9.05 13.74 23.87
N LEU A 511 -7.95 14.20 23.26
CA LEU A 511 -6.67 13.49 23.31
C LEU A 511 -6.09 13.49 24.73
N GLY A 512 -6.17 14.60 25.45
CA GLY A 512 -5.80 14.68 26.87
C GLY A 512 -6.57 13.68 27.73
N ALA A 513 -7.89 13.57 27.51
CA ALA A 513 -8.70 12.57 28.20
C ALA A 513 -8.31 11.12 27.87
N LEU A 514 -7.83 10.84 26.65
CA LEU A 514 -7.28 9.52 26.30
C LEU A 514 -5.94 9.26 26.98
N LEU A 515 -5.10 10.28 27.11
CA LEU A 515 -3.80 10.19 27.79
C LEU A 515 -3.97 9.97 29.30
N ASP A 516 -4.92 10.67 29.93
CA ASP A 516 -5.21 10.57 31.37
C ASP A 516 -5.68 9.17 31.83
N ILE A 517 -6.21 8.35 30.92
CA ILE A 517 -6.70 7.00 31.22
C ILE A 517 -5.68 5.90 30.89
N LEU A 518 -4.50 6.26 30.36
CA LEU A 518 -3.48 5.27 30.03
C LEU A 518 -2.94 4.59 31.31
N PRO A 519 -2.63 3.29 31.26
CA PRO A 519 -2.07 2.59 32.41
C PRO A 519 -0.78 3.24 32.90
N THR A 520 -0.69 3.52 34.20
CA THR A 520 0.52 4.06 34.84
C THR A 520 1.33 2.96 35.53
N THR A 521 2.66 3.12 35.59
CA THR A 521 3.57 2.19 36.29
C THR A 521 4.42 2.91 37.34
N THR A 522 4.77 2.19 38.41
CA THR A 522 5.72 2.65 39.45
C THR A 522 7.15 2.13 39.22
N PHE A 523 7.39 1.49 38.07
CA PHE A 523 8.68 0.93 37.71
C PHE A 523 9.65 2.04 37.23
N ASP A 524 10.89 2.03 37.72
CA ASP A 524 11.94 3.04 37.42
C ASP A 524 12.69 2.77 36.10
N GLY A 525 12.17 1.86 35.27
CA GLY A 525 12.75 1.56 33.96
C GLY A 525 12.24 2.48 32.85
N ASP A 526 12.70 2.23 31.63
CA ASP A 526 12.26 2.99 30.46
C ASP A 526 10.82 2.68 30.08
N THR A 527 10.10 3.72 29.64
CA THR A 527 8.73 3.59 29.12
C THR A 527 8.73 2.67 27.91
N GLN A 528 7.92 1.60 27.98
CA GLN A 528 7.85 0.63 26.90
C GLN A 528 7.07 1.19 25.71
N VAL A 529 7.29 0.71 24.50
CA VAL A 529 6.51 1.11 23.32
C VAL A 529 5.31 0.19 23.11
N SER A 530 4.18 0.72 22.62
CA SER A 530 3.01 -0.08 22.27
C SER A 530 3.13 -0.68 20.86
N GLU A 531 2.48 -1.83 20.64
CA GLU A 531 2.43 -2.48 19.33
C GLU A 531 1.90 -1.55 18.21
N PRO A 532 0.77 -0.82 18.39
CA PRO A 532 0.31 0.12 17.36
C PRO A 532 1.30 1.24 17.07
N PHE A 533 2.05 1.72 18.06
CA PHE A 533 3.07 2.74 17.84
C PHE A 533 4.24 2.18 17.00
N CYS A 534 4.73 0.99 17.33
CA CYS A 534 5.80 0.33 16.57
C CYS A 534 5.40 0.04 15.12
N ASN A 535 4.13 -0.33 14.91
CA ASN A 535 3.59 -0.53 13.57
C ASN A 535 3.52 0.79 12.80
N ALA A 536 3.07 1.88 13.44
CA ALA A 536 3.03 3.20 12.84
C ALA A 536 4.42 3.70 12.42
N THR A 537 5.45 3.50 13.25
CA THR A 537 6.85 3.84 12.91
C THR A 537 7.39 2.99 11.78
N TYR A 538 7.11 1.68 11.75
CA TYR A 538 7.54 0.80 10.67
C TYR A 538 6.90 1.17 9.33
N ARG A 539 5.61 1.53 9.33
CA ARG A 539 4.93 2.04 8.12
C ARG A 539 5.52 3.36 7.65
N ALA A 540 5.82 4.25 8.59
CA ALA A 540 6.44 5.54 8.31
C ALA A 540 7.84 5.41 7.70
N ASP A 541 8.57 4.34 8.04
CA ASP A 541 9.89 4.01 7.51
C ASP A 541 9.82 3.51 6.07
N PHE A 542 8.76 2.79 5.73
CA PHE A 542 8.58 2.21 4.40
C PHE A 542 8.13 3.21 3.32
N ILE A 543 7.51 4.32 3.71
CA ILE A 543 7.06 5.38 2.82
C ILE A 543 8.25 6.01 2.02
N PRO A 544 9.35 6.40 2.67
CA PRO A 544 10.67 6.69 2.07
C PRO A 544 11.19 5.69 1.03
N ALA A 545 11.08 4.40 1.33
CA ALA A 545 11.69 3.30 0.57
C ALA A 545 11.05 3.11 -0.83
N LEU A 546 9.87 3.68 -1.06
CA LEU A 546 9.16 3.68 -2.35
C LEU A 546 9.63 4.77 -3.32
N GLY A 547 10.63 5.57 -2.96
CA GLY A 547 11.47 6.26 -3.94
C GLY A 547 11.81 7.72 -3.68
N ARG A 548 11.30 8.37 -2.64
CA ARG A 548 11.62 9.79 -2.35
C ARG A 548 11.49 10.05 -0.83
N GLU A 549 12.53 10.64 -0.22
CA GLU A 549 12.63 11.20 1.14
C GLU A 549 13.06 10.25 2.29
N ASP A 550 13.60 10.81 3.39
CA ASP A 550 13.82 10.13 4.68
C ASP A 550 12.53 10.21 5.54
N MET A 551 12.39 9.40 6.60
CA MET A 551 11.23 9.45 7.49
C MET A 551 11.04 10.86 8.08
N ASN A 552 9.83 11.41 7.97
CA ASN A 552 9.48 12.73 8.48
C ASN A 552 8.19 12.70 9.34
N PRO A 553 7.85 13.80 10.06
CA PRO A 553 6.62 13.87 10.87
C PRO A 553 5.32 13.56 10.11
N GLY A 554 5.26 13.91 8.82
CA GLY A 554 4.12 13.59 7.95
C GLY A 554 4.04 12.10 7.63
N SER A 555 5.18 11.43 7.42
CA SER A 555 5.25 9.97 7.25
C SER A 555 4.77 9.24 8.51
N LEU A 556 5.11 9.74 9.71
CA LEU A 556 4.60 9.22 10.99
C LEU A 556 3.09 9.40 11.14
N LEU A 557 2.55 10.54 10.71
CA LEU A 557 1.11 10.79 10.72
C LEU A 557 0.37 9.87 9.74
N ALA A 558 0.93 9.64 8.55
CA ALA A 558 0.39 8.68 7.59
C ALA A 558 0.47 7.22 8.11
N GLY A 559 1.56 6.87 8.80
CA GLY A 559 1.73 5.59 9.49
C GLY A 559 0.69 5.40 10.59
N LEU A 560 0.51 6.39 11.47
CA LEU A 560 -0.51 6.42 12.53
C LEU A 560 -1.92 6.18 11.97
N MET A 561 -2.26 6.85 10.87
CA MET A 561 -3.57 6.73 10.23
C MET A 561 -3.83 5.36 9.60
N GLY A 562 -2.79 4.54 9.44
CA GLY A 562 -2.90 3.14 9.02
C GLY A 562 -3.12 2.15 10.17
N GLU A 563 -3.16 2.62 11.42
CA GLU A 563 -3.36 1.78 12.61
C GLU A 563 -4.78 1.87 13.16
N ASP A 564 -5.33 0.74 13.58
CA ASP A 564 -6.60 0.68 14.31
C ASP A 564 -6.39 1.02 15.79
N CYS A 565 -6.15 2.30 16.08
CA CYS A 565 -5.82 2.80 17.42
C CYS A 565 -6.77 3.93 17.89
N ALA A 566 -6.73 4.30 19.17
CA ALA A 566 -7.63 5.33 19.71
C ALA A 566 -7.31 6.72 19.14
N ALA A 567 -6.03 7.03 18.92
CA ALA A 567 -5.58 8.23 18.21
C ALA A 567 -6.15 8.34 16.78
N GLN A 568 -6.10 7.27 15.98
CA GLN A 568 -6.69 7.24 14.64
C GLN A 568 -8.20 7.41 14.68
N LYS A 569 -8.89 6.72 15.61
CA LYS A 569 -10.34 6.86 15.80
C LYS A 569 -10.74 8.27 16.19
N LEU A 570 -9.90 8.96 16.95
CA LEU A 570 -10.13 10.34 17.37
C LEU A 570 -10.07 11.30 16.16
N LEU A 571 -9.08 11.15 15.28
CA LEU A 571 -9.01 11.88 14.01
C LEU A 571 -10.18 11.54 13.08
N ALA A 572 -10.55 10.25 12.99
CA ALA A 572 -11.66 9.78 12.18
C ALA A 572 -13.02 10.35 12.61
N LYS A 573 -13.24 10.61 13.92
CA LYS A 573 -14.45 11.28 14.42
C LYS A 573 -14.63 12.69 13.85
N GLN A 574 -13.54 13.37 13.51
CA GLN A 574 -13.56 14.68 12.86
C GLN A 574 -13.69 14.58 11.32
N GLY A 575 -13.90 13.37 10.77
CA GLY A 575 -14.09 13.13 9.34
C GLY A 575 -12.78 12.97 8.54
N ILE A 576 -11.64 12.87 9.21
CA ILE A 576 -10.32 12.78 8.59
C ILE A 576 -10.03 11.31 8.21
N ARG A 577 -9.55 11.08 6.99
CA ARG A 577 -9.27 9.75 6.43
C ARG A 577 -7.78 9.59 6.12
N GLN A 578 -7.32 8.33 6.07
CA GLN A 578 -5.92 8.00 5.76
C GLN A 578 -5.45 8.58 4.41
N GLN A 579 -6.31 8.57 3.39
CA GLN A 579 -6.01 9.10 2.06
C GLN A 579 -5.67 10.61 2.07
N ASP A 580 -6.23 11.36 3.02
CA ASP A 580 -6.01 12.81 3.14
C ASP A 580 -4.54 13.11 3.50
N PHE A 581 -3.84 12.17 4.15
CA PHE A 581 -2.41 12.28 4.51
C PHE A 581 -1.47 11.66 3.47
N VAL A 582 -1.91 10.60 2.77
CA VAL A 582 -1.13 9.99 1.66
C VAL A 582 -0.92 10.99 0.53
N ASN A 583 -1.92 11.84 0.25
CA ASN A 583 -1.80 12.91 -0.75
C ASN A 583 -0.78 13.98 -0.35
N TYR A 584 -0.69 14.33 0.93
CA TYR A 584 0.31 15.27 1.46
C TYR A 584 1.74 14.70 1.37
N VAL A 585 1.93 13.44 1.76
CA VAL A 585 3.21 12.73 1.66
C VAL A 585 3.67 12.60 0.20
N SER A 586 2.72 12.49 -0.73
CA SER A 586 3.02 12.34 -2.17
C SER A 586 3.26 13.68 -2.90
N HIS A 587 2.79 14.82 -2.38
CA HIS A 587 2.78 16.11 -3.11
C HIS A 587 3.27 17.35 -2.31
N GLY A 588 3.68 17.20 -1.03
CA GLY A 588 4.37 18.21 -0.22
C GLY A 588 3.50 19.34 0.40
N ILE A 589 4.13 20.16 1.27
CA ILE A 589 3.52 21.30 2.02
C ILE A 589 2.89 22.35 1.09
N ALA A 590 3.53 22.58 -0.05
CA ALA A 590 3.23 23.72 -0.91
C ALA A 590 1.88 23.58 -1.66
N THR A 591 1.45 22.36 -2.00
CA THR A 591 0.21 22.12 -2.76
C THR A 591 -1.04 22.42 -1.94
N SER A 592 -0.97 22.23 -0.62
CA SER A 592 -2.05 22.58 0.33
C SER A 592 -2.29 24.10 0.42
N LEU A 593 -1.22 24.90 0.23
CA LEU A 593 -1.24 26.38 0.26
C LEU A 593 -1.73 27.02 -1.05
N ALA A 594 -1.91 26.23 -2.12
CA ALA A 594 -2.35 26.70 -3.44
C ALA A 594 -3.87 26.64 -3.68
N GLY A 595 -4.65 26.15 -2.70
CA GLY A 595 -6.12 26.07 -2.71
C GLY A 595 -6.81 27.17 -1.87
N PRO A 596 -8.14 27.33 -1.95
CA PRO A 596 -8.87 28.31 -1.15
C PRO A 596 -8.77 27.95 0.35
N ALA A 597 -7.96 28.72 1.09
CA ALA A 597 -7.73 28.51 2.51
C ALA A 597 -9.01 28.66 3.35
N ALA A 598 -9.20 27.77 4.32
CA ALA A 598 -10.10 28.02 5.44
C ALA A 598 -9.45 29.08 6.37
N PRO A 599 -10.19 30.12 6.80
CA PRO A 599 -9.60 31.22 7.56
C PRO A 599 -9.27 30.78 8.99
N GLY A 600 -7.99 30.90 9.39
CA GLY A 600 -7.62 30.94 10.81
C GLY A 600 -6.34 30.24 11.27
N ALA A 601 -5.61 29.50 10.42
CA ALA A 601 -4.45 28.73 10.89
C ALA A 601 -3.35 28.48 9.85
N SER A 602 -2.90 29.55 9.18
CA SER A 602 -1.69 29.50 8.36
C SER A 602 -0.46 29.53 9.29
N VAL A 603 0.50 28.62 9.06
CA VAL A 603 1.83 28.63 9.69
C VAL A 603 2.76 29.64 9.04
N LEU A 604 2.32 30.22 7.93
CA LEU A 604 2.94 31.36 7.28
C LEU A 604 2.17 32.61 7.72
N ASP A 605 2.87 33.71 7.92
CA ASP A 605 2.16 34.97 8.05
C ASP A 605 1.43 35.28 6.72
N PRO A 606 0.40 36.14 6.74
CA PRO A 606 -0.38 36.44 5.54
C PRO A 606 0.47 37.00 4.38
N GLN A 607 1.62 37.60 4.67
CA GLN A 607 2.51 38.19 3.67
C GLN A 607 3.35 37.11 2.96
N LEU A 608 3.91 36.15 3.71
CA LEU A 608 4.61 34.98 3.17
C LEU A 608 3.65 34.04 2.45
N GLU A 609 2.41 33.88 2.92
CA GLU A 609 1.40 33.12 2.20
C GLU A 609 1.11 33.73 0.82
N ALA A 610 0.97 35.06 0.75
CA ALA A 610 0.81 35.78 -0.51
C ALA A 610 2.06 35.64 -1.41
N VAL A 611 3.27 35.64 -0.85
CA VAL A 611 4.52 35.37 -1.59
C VAL A 611 4.50 33.98 -2.22
N VAL A 612 4.18 32.94 -1.45
CA VAL A 612 4.13 31.54 -1.92
C VAL A 612 3.08 31.38 -3.02
N GLN A 613 1.90 32.00 -2.86
CA GLN A 613 0.86 31.99 -3.89
C GLN A 613 1.31 32.67 -5.19
N ARG A 614 2.06 33.79 -5.11
CA ARG A 614 2.64 34.43 -6.31
C ARG A 614 3.70 33.55 -6.97
N ALA A 615 4.54 32.87 -6.19
CA ALA A 615 5.54 31.95 -6.72
C ALA A 615 4.87 30.78 -7.50
N PHE A 616 3.80 30.21 -6.93
CA PHE A 616 2.97 29.20 -7.61
C PHE A 616 2.29 29.71 -8.88
N ALA A 617 1.69 30.89 -8.81
CA ALA A 617 1.03 31.50 -9.96
C ALA A 617 2.03 31.75 -11.10
N SER A 618 3.24 32.19 -10.77
CA SER A 618 4.33 32.38 -11.73
C SER A 618 4.76 31.06 -12.37
N ALA A 619 5.01 30.02 -11.57
CA ALA A 619 5.43 28.72 -12.09
C ALA A 619 4.36 28.11 -13.02
N LYS A 620 3.07 28.20 -12.64
CA LYS A 620 1.95 27.74 -13.46
C LYS A 620 1.80 28.55 -14.75
N ALA A 621 1.91 29.87 -14.70
CA ALA A 621 1.80 30.73 -15.88
C ALA A 621 2.92 30.45 -16.90
N SER A 622 4.10 30.05 -16.43
CA SER A 622 5.23 29.67 -17.28
C SER A 622 5.24 28.19 -17.68
N HIS A 623 4.22 27.42 -17.30
CA HIS A 623 4.11 25.97 -17.51
C HIS A 623 5.30 25.18 -16.95
N HIS A 624 5.90 25.65 -15.85
CA HIS A 624 7.01 24.95 -15.21
C HIS A 624 6.51 23.71 -14.46
N GLU A 625 7.21 22.58 -14.68
CA GLU A 625 6.99 21.30 -14.00
C GLU A 625 7.25 21.45 -12.49
N PHE A 626 8.19 22.31 -12.12
CA PHE A 626 8.63 22.47 -10.74
C PHE A 626 8.44 23.90 -10.20
N LEU A 627 7.99 24.00 -8.94
CA LEU A 627 8.11 25.21 -8.12
C LEU A 627 9.41 25.15 -7.32
N THR A 628 10.35 26.04 -7.64
CA THR A 628 11.72 26.03 -7.08
C THR A 628 11.97 27.15 -6.07
N THR A 629 13.12 27.13 -5.39
CA THR A 629 13.59 28.20 -4.49
C THR A 629 13.80 29.54 -5.21
N GLU A 630 14.07 29.52 -6.51
CA GLU A 630 14.24 30.72 -7.33
C GLU A 630 12.88 31.37 -7.63
N HIS A 631 11.82 30.57 -7.85
CA HIS A 631 10.45 31.08 -7.93
C HIS A 631 10.04 31.75 -6.62
N LEU A 632 10.39 31.13 -5.48
CA LEU A 632 10.16 31.70 -4.16
C LEU A 632 10.92 33.01 -3.98
N THR A 633 12.20 33.04 -4.37
CA THR A 633 13.04 34.24 -4.25
C THR A 633 12.55 35.38 -5.13
N ALA A 634 12.18 35.09 -6.38
CA ALA A 634 11.58 36.08 -7.28
C ALA A 634 10.34 36.74 -6.64
N ALA A 635 9.50 35.95 -5.97
CA ALA A 635 8.33 36.46 -5.27
C ALA A 635 8.67 37.21 -3.97
N LEU A 636 9.70 36.79 -3.23
CA LEU A 636 10.20 37.41 -2.00
C LEU A 636 10.82 38.79 -2.25
N LEU A 637 11.48 39.01 -3.40
CA LEU A 637 12.11 40.29 -3.74
C LEU A 637 11.12 41.46 -3.89
N SER A 638 9.82 41.16 -3.99
CA SER A 638 8.76 42.18 -3.97
C SER A 638 8.45 42.70 -2.57
N GLU A 639 8.92 42.03 -1.51
CA GLU A 639 8.71 42.43 -0.13
C GLU A 639 9.79 43.42 0.31
N SER A 640 9.38 44.57 0.88
CA SER A 640 10.29 45.66 1.27
C SER A 640 11.43 45.19 2.16
N ASP A 641 11.11 44.31 3.10
CA ASP A 641 12.01 43.88 4.16
C ASP A 641 13.10 42.95 3.61
N VAL A 642 12.77 42.18 2.57
CA VAL A 642 13.72 41.34 1.83
C VAL A 642 14.57 42.19 0.90
N ALA A 643 13.95 43.12 0.16
CA ALA A 643 14.67 44.04 -0.72
C ALA A 643 15.68 44.92 0.04
N ASP A 644 15.31 45.44 1.21
CA ASP A 644 16.21 46.24 2.05
C ASP A 644 17.36 45.40 2.59
N ALA A 645 17.12 44.13 2.93
CA ALA A 645 18.19 43.23 3.30
C ALA A 645 19.16 42.95 2.15
N VAL A 646 18.66 42.72 0.94
CA VAL A 646 19.49 42.58 -0.27
C VAL A 646 20.36 43.82 -0.50
N ARG A 647 19.79 45.03 -0.37
CA ARG A 647 20.55 46.29 -0.44
C ARG A 647 21.60 46.39 0.67
N SER A 648 21.27 45.97 1.88
CA SER A 648 22.20 46.01 3.02
C SER A 648 23.40 45.08 2.83
N MET A 649 23.22 43.99 2.06
CA MET A 649 24.30 43.08 1.66
C MET A 649 25.15 43.64 0.51
N GLY A 650 24.75 44.75 -0.10
CA GLY A 650 25.50 45.44 -1.15
C GLY A 650 25.14 45.04 -2.58
N ALA A 651 24.05 44.28 -2.77
CA ALA A 651 23.54 43.94 -4.09
C ALA A 651 22.50 44.97 -4.60
N ASP A 652 22.51 45.23 -5.90
CA ASP A 652 21.41 45.93 -6.56
C ASP A 652 20.21 44.99 -6.72
N VAL A 653 19.05 45.39 -6.18
CA VAL A 653 17.85 44.55 -6.12
C VAL A 653 17.28 44.30 -7.52
N ASP A 654 17.37 45.28 -8.43
CA ASP A 654 16.79 45.17 -9.78
C ASP A 654 17.64 44.26 -10.67
N ASP A 655 18.97 44.31 -10.52
CA ASP A 655 19.86 43.38 -11.20
C ASP A 655 19.74 41.96 -10.63
N PHE A 656 19.69 41.81 -9.29
CA PHE A 656 19.48 40.48 -8.67
C PHE A 656 18.12 39.87 -9.06
N ALA A 657 17.05 40.66 -9.08
CA ALA A 657 15.74 40.18 -9.52
C ALA A 657 15.74 39.71 -10.98
N ARG A 658 16.48 40.40 -11.86
CA ARG A 658 16.64 40.01 -13.26
C ARG A 658 17.38 38.69 -13.40
N ASP A 659 18.49 38.54 -12.67
CA ASP A 659 19.29 37.32 -12.69
C ASP A 659 18.51 36.10 -12.16
N VAL A 660 17.72 36.30 -11.11
CA VAL A 660 16.80 35.26 -10.59
C VAL A 660 15.71 34.92 -11.61
N ALA A 661 15.12 35.91 -12.28
CA ALA A 661 14.11 35.67 -13.32
C ALA A 661 14.69 34.90 -14.52
N ASP A 662 15.88 35.27 -15.00
CA ASP A 662 16.58 34.55 -16.08
C ASP A 662 16.89 33.10 -15.68
N HIS A 663 17.20 32.84 -14.40
CA HIS A 663 17.39 31.48 -13.91
C HIS A 663 16.08 30.70 -13.82
N VAL A 664 14.98 31.33 -13.38
CA VAL A 664 13.65 30.71 -13.32
C VAL A 664 13.23 30.17 -14.69
N ASP A 665 13.53 30.89 -15.77
CA ASP A 665 13.23 30.48 -17.15
C ASP A 665 13.97 29.20 -17.60
N THR A 666 14.98 28.75 -16.86
CA THR A 666 15.68 27.47 -17.11
C THR A 666 14.96 26.26 -16.52
N THR A 667 13.88 26.47 -15.75
CA THR A 667 13.12 25.39 -15.12
C THR A 667 12.44 24.53 -16.19
N PRO A 668 12.49 23.18 -16.08
CA PRO A 668 11.77 22.27 -16.97
C PRO A 668 10.28 22.60 -17.06
N ARG A 669 9.72 22.44 -18.26
CA ARG A 669 8.29 22.69 -18.55
C ARG A 669 7.53 21.38 -18.64
N SER A 670 6.31 21.37 -18.12
CA SER A 670 5.40 20.23 -18.23
C SER A 670 4.56 20.30 -19.50
N ASP A 671 4.31 19.15 -20.13
CA ASP A 671 3.44 19.01 -21.30
C ASP A 671 1.95 19.03 -20.93
N GLU A 672 1.61 18.86 -19.64
CA GLU A 672 0.23 18.87 -19.12
C GLU A 672 -0.07 20.11 -18.26
N PRO A 673 -1.15 20.88 -18.54
CA PRO A 673 -1.49 22.06 -17.74
C PRO A 673 -1.97 21.68 -16.34
N GLY A 674 -1.18 22.00 -15.31
CA GLY A 674 -1.61 21.93 -13.90
C GLY A 674 -0.73 21.11 -12.96
N ASP A 675 0.29 20.40 -13.47
CA ASP A 675 1.14 19.48 -12.70
C ASP A 675 2.40 20.14 -12.10
N THR A 676 2.31 21.41 -11.68
CA THR A 676 3.46 22.11 -11.07
C THR A 676 3.67 21.60 -9.63
N GLN A 677 4.81 20.97 -9.37
CA GLN A 677 5.14 20.37 -8.07
C GLN A 677 6.30 21.10 -7.36
N PRO A 678 6.24 21.34 -6.04
CA PRO A 678 7.35 21.94 -5.29
C PRO A 678 8.59 21.04 -5.27
N THR A 679 9.79 21.64 -5.36
CA THR A 679 11.03 20.90 -5.21
C THR A 679 11.34 20.59 -3.74
N ARG A 680 12.20 19.59 -3.51
CA ARG A 680 12.72 19.27 -2.17
C ARG A 680 13.36 20.49 -1.49
N ALA A 681 14.21 21.21 -2.21
CA ALA A 681 14.86 22.42 -1.70
C ALA A 681 13.82 23.49 -1.29
N PHE A 682 12.76 23.67 -2.08
CA PHE A 682 11.66 24.57 -1.72
C PHE A 682 11.01 24.17 -0.39
N ASN A 683 10.68 22.88 -0.22
CA ASN A 683 10.06 22.38 1.01
C ASN A 683 11.00 22.48 2.23
N GLU A 684 12.29 22.20 2.06
CA GLU A 684 13.30 22.35 3.12
C GLU A 684 13.42 23.80 3.58
N ILE A 685 13.46 24.76 2.65
CA ILE A 685 13.48 26.20 2.97
C ILE A 685 12.25 26.61 3.77
N MET A 686 11.05 26.13 3.42
CA MET A 686 9.84 26.44 4.18
C MET A 686 9.88 25.87 5.60
N GLN A 687 10.46 24.67 5.80
CA GLN A 687 10.63 24.08 7.13
C GLN A 687 11.64 24.85 7.97
N VAL A 688 12.77 25.26 7.38
CA VAL A 688 13.79 26.07 8.06
C VAL A 688 13.22 27.44 8.44
N ALA A 689 12.43 28.08 7.57
CA ALA A 689 11.76 29.35 7.84
C ALA A 689 10.85 29.27 9.07
N LEU A 690 10.07 28.20 9.18
CA LEU A 690 9.22 27.94 10.36
C LEU A 690 10.05 27.74 11.63
N ALA A 691 11.19 27.03 11.52
CA ALA A 691 12.09 26.85 12.66
C ALA A 691 12.72 28.18 13.12
N LEU A 692 13.06 29.08 12.20
CA LEU A 692 13.58 30.41 12.52
C LEU A 692 12.53 31.26 13.24
N ALA A 693 11.30 31.30 12.73
CA ALA A 693 10.20 32.02 13.37
C ALA A 693 9.96 31.54 14.81
N LYS A 694 9.93 30.20 15.00
CA LYS A 694 9.78 29.62 16.34
C LYS A 694 10.90 29.99 17.30
N ARG A 695 12.16 30.05 16.84
CA ARG A 695 13.30 30.49 17.67
C ARG A 695 13.17 31.93 18.13
N GLU A 696 12.47 32.76 17.37
CA GLU A 696 12.16 34.14 17.73
C GLU A 696 10.86 34.29 18.55
N GLY A 697 10.22 33.17 18.92
CA GLY A 697 8.97 33.15 19.67
C GLY A 697 7.74 33.51 18.84
N ARG A 698 7.81 33.38 17.51
CA ARG A 698 6.69 33.59 16.59
C ARG A 698 6.15 32.25 16.10
N ASP A 699 4.83 32.13 16.06
CA ASP A 699 4.15 30.92 15.56
C ASP A 699 4.01 30.89 14.03
N GLN A 700 4.31 32.02 13.36
CA GLN A 700 4.17 32.19 11.92
C GLN A 700 5.50 32.65 11.30
N ALA A 701 5.88 31.98 10.20
CA ALA A 701 7.03 32.37 9.39
C ALA A 701 6.72 33.58 8.51
N SER A 702 7.66 34.51 8.46
CA SER A 702 7.58 35.73 7.67
C SER A 702 8.39 35.63 6.37
N PRO A 703 8.20 36.53 5.39
CA PRO A 703 9.05 36.61 4.21
C PRO A 703 10.54 36.69 4.56
N ARG A 704 10.87 37.37 5.68
CA ARG A 704 12.23 37.49 6.17
C ARG A 704 12.80 36.14 6.61
N ASP A 705 12.02 35.31 7.31
CA ASP A 705 12.45 33.97 7.75
C ASP A 705 12.71 33.06 6.55
N ALA A 706 11.85 33.12 5.52
CA ALA A 706 12.03 32.35 4.30
C ALA A 706 13.29 32.78 3.54
N PHE A 707 13.56 34.08 3.46
CA PHE A 707 14.77 34.58 2.84
C PHE A 707 16.04 34.22 3.66
N ASP A 708 15.99 34.33 4.98
CA ASP A 708 17.10 33.95 5.85
C ASP A 708 17.35 32.43 5.85
N ALA A 709 16.31 31.62 5.64
CA ALA A 709 16.46 30.19 5.38
C ALA A 709 17.21 29.94 4.06
N ILE A 710 16.88 30.66 2.98
CA ILE A 710 17.57 30.54 1.69
C ILE A 710 19.06 30.86 1.83
N LEU A 711 19.39 31.95 2.52
CA LEU A 711 20.78 32.37 2.74
C LEU A 711 21.61 31.40 3.57
N ARG A 712 20.97 30.48 4.32
CA ARG A 712 21.66 29.44 5.10
C ARG A 712 22.09 28.24 4.26
N GLU A 713 21.59 28.13 3.03
CA GLU A 713 21.90 27.06 2.09
C GLU A 713 22.76 27.62 0.93
N PRO A 714 24.09 27.74 1.13
CA PRO A 714 24.98 28.47 0.19
C PRO A 714 25.05 27.83 -1.21
N ASP A 715 24.71 26.56 -1.33
CA ASP A 715 24.72 25.80 -2.59
C ASP A 715 23.48 26.06 -3.47
N LEU A 716 22.50 26.83 -2.98
CA LEU A 716 21.34 27.17 -3.78
C LEU A 716 21.72 28.12 -4.93
N PRO A 717 21.17 27.94 -6.14
CA PRO A 717 21.40 28.84 -7.27
C PRO A 717 21.16 30.31 -6.91
N THR A 718 20.12 30.57 -6.12
CA THR A 718 19.79 31.92 -5.61
C THR A 718 20.96 32.59 -4.87
N CYS A 719 21.69 31.85 -4.02
CA CYS A 719 22.82 32.39 -3.25
C CYS A 719 24.00 32.76 -4.16
N HIS A 720 24.24 31.98 -5.22
CA HIS A 720 25.24 32.30 -6.23
C HIS A 720 24.88 33.53 -7.05
N LEU A 721 23.60 33.68 -7.43
CA LEU A 721 23.12 34.87 -8.14
C LEU A 721 23.24 36.12 -7.27
N LEU A 722 22.92 36.02 -5.97
CA LEU A 722 23.09 37.12 -5.03
C LEU A 722 24.56 37.53 -4.87
N ALA A 723 25.47 36.55 -4.75
CA ALA A 723 26.89 36.82 -4.70
C ALA A 723 27.39 37.53 -5.97
N GLY A 724 26.92 37.11 -7.15
CA GLY A 724 27.22 37.79 -8.42
C GLY A 724 26.70 39.23 -8.46
N ALA A 725 25.49 39.48 -7.96
CA ALA A 725 24.91 40.81 -7.87
C ALA A 725 25.65 41.74 -6.89
N MET A 726 26.30 41.18 -5.86
CA MET A 726 27.16 41.93 -4.92
C MET A 726 28.51 42.34 -5.54
N GLU A 727 29.01 41.61 -6.54
CA GLU A 727 30.32 41.85 -7.17
C GLU A 727 30.27 42.91 -8.30
N GLY A 728 29.08 43.32 -8.73
CA GLY A 728 28.86 44.29 -9.81
C GLY A 728 29.10 43.72 -11.22
N PRO A 729 28.73 44.44 -12.31
CA PRO A 729 28.73 43.88 -13.66
C PRO A 729 30.14 43.54 -14.14
N THR A 730 30.45 42.25 -14.25
CA THR A 730 31.61 41.76 -14.99
C THR A 730 31.32 41.83 -16.51
N PRO A 731 32.28 42.28 -17.34
CA PRO A 731 32.02 42.54 -18.75
C PRO A 731 31.70 41.25 -19.52
N SER A 732 30.57 41.29 -20.22
CA SER A 732 30.01 40.34 -21.19
C SER A 732 30.97 39.26 -21.71
N ARG A 733 30.72 37.99 -21.37
CA ARG A 733 31.21 36.85 -22.16
C ARG A 733 30.21 36.54 -23.28
N PRO A 734 30.68 36.28 -24.52
CA PRO A 734 29.81 36.13 -25.67
C PRO A 734 29.01 34.81 -25.59
N LYS A 735 27.74 34.86 -26.00
CA LYS A 735 26.86 33.69 -26.18
C LYS A 735 27.49 32.73 -27.20
N GLY A 736 28.16 31.69 -26.69
CA GLY A 736 28.57 30.53 -27.47
C GLY A 736 27.49 29.46 -27.40
N ARG A 737 26.87 29.16 -28.55
CA ARG A 737 26.08 27.93 -28.75
C ARG A 737 26.91 26.71 -28.35
N LEU A 738 26.32 25.81 -27.57
CA LEU A 738 26.18 24.39 -27.89
C LEU A 738 25.13 23.77 -26.96
#